data_AF-A0A8H8SWI1-F1
#
_entry.id   AF-A0A8H8SWI1-F1
#
_cell.length_a   1.000
_cell.length_b   1.000
_cell.length_c   1.000
_cell.angle_alpha   90.00
_cell.angle_beta   90.00
_cell.angle_gamma   90.00
#
_symmetry.space_group_name_H-M   'P 1'
#
loop_
_entity.id
_entity.type
_entity.pdbx_description
1 polymer ?
#
loop_
_entity_poly.entity_id
_entity_poly.type
_entity_poly.pdbx_seq_one_letter_code
_entity_poly.pdbx_strand_id
1 'polypeptide(L)'
;MSVKRRASKLAVITLLQIGSVFALPTTTDSVRFDCIFSATSGGHVLKYDLCPLLSRAKYRISRDVETPPSITRIHYDISLGDYIPWDGTLPARDQCEQGTNVCMTVISERPDHRLEPPRTIYVVPVAGNFPDRQLNVTSKLSRKIDSMGNLPLTVTFRGGLYMGVPQKAVFTFMCDSSVTEPSEPTLLSHADPLEDQGNHKLVWKSKHACPLGGYPSGQRDGPPEPTLPIPVHDPLPGSQDGGRMAGPGTVVIIVLLGMVIFGNLKRRWAGRHSTSRYRSFALSRVSPAVHHDADPRSPLTPHTPDAHHIRKYTTVDYLLSHLPNSTDQPNDPSLSFAHHLPPGSLPELQKGIDNLELFQADVTDEHAVKKLFSRGGEFFEQEVQVLIGKSLDKFHLKDVNLVDMDLAQWKRTLDVNLTGPFLLVREFLRRLRKPRRKFAPDLSKVAVVVIGSTSGEFGEAGHVERAIATVPLRKIATTSDIARQVLVLASSTFSGHVTGQNIIVAGGMEGRLLNPPGETSAKHEDGSATAAASTSPRAKPRMDLGFTNVHVLITGASGGIGSVITRLFLDHGARVTAQYNTKTGVLEQSDRLHLVKANVTDAESVKQLFITAGDKFKQEVQILIVCHGIWVKDEVDLVDMEPSQWTETVSVNLFGTLLVAREFLRALRSPRQDYEPDLSKVAMVVMGSTCGEFGEKGHIDYACGSSGLQHGLVCTLKHEIVKIAPQGRINAVSPGWVNTPMAGFF
;
A
#
# COMPACT_ATOMS: atom_id res chain seq x y z
N MET A 1 -48.16 -21.04 51.63
CA MET A 1 -49.25 -20.10 51.25
C MET A 1 -48.76 -19.35 50.01
N SER A 2 -49.40 -19.47 48.84
CA SER A 2 -50.70 -18.89 48.44
C SER A 2 -50.61 -17.35 48.33
N VAL A 3 -50.57 -16.63 47.19
CA VAL A 3 -51.22 -16.71 45.84
C VAL A 3 -52.28 -15.60 45.66
N LYS A 4 -52.23 -14.88 44.51
CA LYS A 4 -53.15 -13.82 44.01
C LYS A 4 -53.14 -12.51 44.83
N ARG A 5 -53.20 -11.32 44.22
CA ARG A 5 -54.11 -10.82 43.16
C ARG A 5 -53.35 -10.12 42.01
N ARG A 6 -53.61 -10.46 40.74
CA ARG A 6 -54.51 -9.76 39.76
C ARG A 6 -54.10 -8.29 39.52
N ALA A 7 -53.75 -7.81 38.32
CA ALA A 7 -53.96 -8.26 36.93
C ALA A 7 -55.44 -8.41 36.51
N SER A 8 -55.99 -7.40 35.81
CA SER A 8 -57.24 -7.44 35.00
C SER A 8 -57.48 -6.13 34.21
N LYS A 9 -57.06 -6.11 32.93
CA LYS A 9 -57.55 -5.27 31.79
C LYS A 9 -56.65 -5.59 30.58
N LEU A 10 -56.63 -6.84 30.10
CA LEU A 10 -57.64 -7.53 29.28
C LEU A 10 -57.31 -7.37 27.79
N ALA A 11 -56.92 -8.48 27.15
CA ALA A 11 -56.66 -8.57 25.72
C ALA A 11 -57.62 -9.58 25.07
N VAL A 12 -58.43 -9.08 24.15
CA VAL A 12 -59.20 -9.75 23.08
C VAL A 12 -59.43 -8.61 22.07
N ILE A 13 -59.33 -8.70 20.74
CA ILE A 13 -59.43 -9.79 19.74
C ILE A 13 -58.25 -9.54 18.75
N THR A 14 -57.28 -10.43 18.50
CA THR A 14 -57.29 -11.72 17.77
C THR A 14 -57.43 -11.58 16.23
N LEU A 15 -56.53 -12.25 15.48
CA LEU A 15 -56.57 -12.50 14.03
C LEU A 15 -56.53 -11.31 13.05
N LEU A 16 -55.32 -10.95 12.59
CA LEU A 16 -54.97 -10.89 11.16
C LEU A 16 -53.44 -10.80 10.95
N GLN A 17 -52.98 -11.16 9.75
CA GLN A 17 -51.61 -11.04 9.22
C GLN A 17 -50.47 -11.72 10.01
N ILE A 18 -50.38 -13.05 9.85
CA ILE A 18 -49.09 -13.67 9.51
C ILE A 18 -48.87 -13.36 8.02
N GLY A 19 -47.83 -12.59 7.64
CA GLY A 19 -47.69 -12.20 6.23
C GLY A 19 -46.60 -11.20 5.80
N SER A 20 -45.55 -10.97 6.60
CA SER A 20 -44.38 -10.15 6.25
C SER A 20 -43.30 -10.41 7.31
N VAL A 21 -42.15 -11.05 7.08
CA VAL A 21 -41.17 -10.85 5.98
C VAL A 21 -41.00 -9.36 5.71
N PHE A 22 -39.96 -8.77 6.31
CA PHE A 22 -39.44 -7.49 5.82
C PHE A 22 -38.88 -7.74 4.42
N ALA A 23 -39.69 -7.44 3.41
CA ALA A 23 -39.21 -7.36 2.05
C ALA A 23 -38.14 -6.26 1.98
N LEU A 24 -36.93 -6.63 1.56
CA LEU A 24 -36.05 -5.68 0.89
C LEU A 24 -36.84 -5.05 -0.28
N PRO A 25 -36.64 -3.77 -0.62
CA PRO A 25 -37.38 -3.12 -1.71
C PRO A 25 -36.92 -3.65 -3.08
N THR A 26 -37.34 -4.87 -3.44
CA THR A 26 -37.00 -5.57 -4.69
C THR A 26 -37.84 -5.08 -5.88
N THR A 27 -37.96 -3.76 -6.01
CA THR A 27 -38.45 -3.04 -7.20
C THR A 27 -37.73 -1.69 -7.29
N THR A 28 -36.45 -1.71 -7.68
CA THR A 28 -35.85 -0.54 -8.33
C THR A 28 -36.49 -0.44 -9.72
N ASP A 29 -37.53 0.37 -9.88
CA ASP A 29 -38.10 0.66 -11.20
C ASP A 29 -36.97 1.13 -12.13
N SER A 30 -36.89 0.54 -13.33
CA SER A 30 -35.89 0.94 -14.33
C SER A 30 -36.19 2.37 -14.81
N VAL A 31 -35.17 3.23 -14.88
CA VAL A 31 -35.37 4.63 -15.24
C VAL A 31 -35.74 4.76 -16.72
N ARG A 32 -37.05 4.82 -16.98
CA ARG A 32 -37.59 5.17 -18.30
C ARG A 32 -37.38 6.67 -18.55
N PHE A 33 -36.26 7.03 -19.15
CA PHE A 33 -36.11 8.29 -19.87
C PHE A 33 -36.43 8.06 -21.36
N ASP A 34 -36.86 9.10 -22.07
CA ASP A 34 -37.14 9.01 -23.50
C ASP A 34 -35.84 8.76 -24.30
N CYS A 35 -35.79 7.65 -25.03
CA CYS A 35 -34.70 7.31 -25.94
C CYS A 35 -34.83 7.97 -27.33
N ILE A 36 -35.90 8.75 -27.55
CA ILE A 36 -36.09 9.61 -28.72
C ILE A 36 -35.70 11.04 -28.35
N PHE A 37 -34.57 11.51 -28.87
CA PHE A 37 -34.05 12.84 -28.57
C PHE A 37 -34.41 13.84 -29.67
N SER A 38 -34.91 15.01 -29.30
CA SER A 38 -35.19 16.12 -30.22
C SER A 38 -34.23 17.29 -29.96
N ALA A 39 -33.69 17.90 -31.01
CA ALA A 39 -32.82 19.07 -30.89
C ALA A 39 -32.97 20.00 -32.10
N THR A 40 -32.84 21.32 -31.87
CA THR A 40 -33.07 22.33 -32.91
C THR A 40 -31.74 22.85 -33.46
N SER A 41 -31.61 22.93 -34.79
CA SER A 41 -30.51 23.59 -35.49
C SER A 41 -31.05 24.42 -36.66
N GLY A 42 -30.62 25.67 -36.80
CA GLY A 42 -31.08 26.56 -37.87
C GLY A 42 -32.60 26.81 -37.93
N GLY A 43 -33.33 26.57 -36.84
CA GLY A 43 -34.80 26.61 -36.81
C GLY A 43 -35.49 25.27 -37.14
N HIS A 44 -34.77 24.27 -37.64
CA HIS A 44 -35.29 22.92 -37.91
C HIS A 44 -35.11 22.01 -36.69
N VAL A 45 -36.15 21.22 -36.36
CA VAL A 45 -36.09 20.23 -35.27
C VAL A 45 -35.66 18.88 -35.84
N LEU A 46 -34.44 18.47 -35.51
CA LEU A 46 -33.94 17.12 -35.78
C LEU A 46 -34.40 16.18 -34.66
N LYS A 47 -34.90 15.00 -35.03
CA LYS A 47 -35.25 13.91 -34.09
C LYS A 47 -34.31 12.74 -34.29
N TYR A 48 -33.87 12.11 -33.22
CA TYR A 48 -32.96 10.96 -33.23
C TYR A 48 -33.60 9.81 -32.44
N ASP A 49 -33.78 8.65 -33.07
CA ASP A 49 -34.24 7.45 -32.39
C ASP A 49 -33.03 6.60 -31.98
N LEU A 50 -32.62 6.76 -30.72
CA LEU A 50 -31.56 5.95 -30.13
C LEU A 50 -32.11 4.71 -29.41
N CYS A 51 -33.43 4.47 -29.42
CA CYS A 51 -34.04 3.35 -28.70
C CYS A 51 -33.41 1.98 -29.07
N PRO A 52 -33.08 1.67 -30.34
CA PRO A 52 -32.41 0.40 -30.69
C PRO A 52 -31.01 0.21 -30.10
N LEU A 53 -30.31 1.30 -29.73
CA LEU A 53 -29.02 1.24 -29.03
C LEU A 53 -29.21 1.18 -27.51
N LEU A 54 -30.14 1.99 -26.98
CA LEU A 54 -30.31 2.20 -25.55
C LEU A 54 -31.15 1.10 -24.88
N SER A 55 -32.05 0.43 -25.60
CA SER A 55 -32.82 -0.70 -25.10
C SER A 55 -32.04 -2.03 -25.13
N ARG A 56 -30.83 -2.06 -25.69
CA ARG A 56 -30.00 -3.26 -25.73
C ARG A 56 -29.35 -3.49 -24.37
N ALA A 57 -29.43 -4.73 -23.87
CA ALA A 57 -29.25 -5.02 -22.45
C ALA A 57 -27.96 -4.45 -21.84
N LYS A 58 -26.78 -4.79 -22.37
CA LYS A 58 -25.46 -4.45 -21.79
C LYS A 58 -24.40 -4.32 -22.87
N TYR A 59 -23.49 -3.38 -22.68
CA TYR A 59 -22.24 -3.22 -23.43
C TYR A 59 -21.08 -3.23 -22.44
N ARG A 60 -19.97 -3.90 -22.80
CA ARG A 60 -18.73 -3.91 -22.02
C ARG A 60 -17.58 -3.52 -22.95
N ILE A 61 -16.94 -2.39 -22.66
CA ILE A 61 -15.79 -1.92 -23.43
C ILE A 61 -14.55 -1.88 -22.54
N SER A 62 -13.39 -2.14 -23.11
CA SER A 62 -12.13 -2.25 -22.35
C SER A 62 -10.95 -1.67 -23.10
N ARG A 63 -9.98 -1.14 -22.34
CA ARG A 63 -8.65 -0.83 -22.85
C ARG A 63 -7.59 -1.23 -21.85
N ASP A 64 -6.53 -1.82 -22.38
CA ASP A 64 -5.32 -2.19 -21.65
C ASP A 64 -4.30 -1.03 -21.74
N VAL A 65 -3.63 -0.76 -20.62
CA VAL A 65 -2.52 0.20 -20.50
C VAL A 65 -1.34 -0.56 -19.90
N GLU A 66 -0.20 -0.54 -20.57
CA GLU A 66 1.02 -1.16 -20.04
C GLU A 66 1.49 -0.37 -18.81
N THR A 67 1.62 -1.07 -17.68
CA THR A 67 2.08 -0.52 -16.39
C THR A 67 3.11 -1.48 -15.78
N PRO A 68 4.29 -1.69 -16.42
CA PRO A 68 5.19 -2.79 -16.09
C PRO A 68 5.57 -2.86 -14.60
N PRO A 69 5.58 -4.05 -13.96
CA PRO A 69 5.42 -5.39 -14.53
C PRO A 69 3.95 -5.89 -14.60
N SER A 70 2.99 -4.98 -14.79
CA SER A 70 1.56 -5.29 -14.92
C SER A 70 0.96 -4.68 -16.18
N ILE A 71 -0.26 -5.11 -16.50
CA ILE A 71 -1.17 -4.41 -17.41
C ILE A 71 -2.34 -3.89 -16.57
N THR A 72 -2.64 -2.60 -16.70
CA THR A 72 -3.83 -1.98 -16.09
C THR A 72 -4.94 -1.95 -17.12
N ARG A 73 -5.97 -2.76 -16.92
CA ARG A 73 -7.16 -2.84 -17.78
C ARG A 73 -8.28 -1.98 -17.21
N ILE A 74 -8.72 -1.01 -18.00
CA ILE A 74 -9.85 -0.13 -17.69
C ILE A 74 -11.08 -0.66 -18.43
N HIS A 75 -12.06 -1.15 -17.69
CA HIS A 75 -13.37 -1.56 -18.20
C HIS A 75 -14.42 -0.47 -17.97
N TYR A 76 -15.36 -0.35 -18.91
CA TYR A 76 -16.65 0.28 -18.68
C TYR A 76 -17.76 -0.73 -18.95
N ASP A 77 -18.63 -0.93 -17.96
CA ASP A 77 -19.92 -1.61 -18.13
C ASP A 77 -21.01 -0.55 -18.30
N ILE A 78 -21.84 -0.73 -19.32
CA ILE A 78 -22.83 0.25 -19.77
C ILE A 78 -24.17 -0.48 -19.99
N SER A 79 -25.19 -0.10 -19.22
CA SER A 79 -26.58 -0.46 -19.45
C SER A 79 -27.43 0.81 -19.34
N LEU A 80 -28.03 1.22 -20.44
CA LEU A 80 -28.73 2.51 -20.53
C LEU A 80 -30.26 2.35 -20.53
N GLY A 81 -30.79 1.14 -20.78
CA GLY A 81 -32.21 0.83 -20.65
C GLY A 81 -32.60 0.14 -19.34
N ASP A 82 -31.61 -0.30 -18.56
CA ASP A 82 -31.76 -1.02 -17.29
C ASP A 82 -30.52 -0.77 -16.41
N TYR A 83 -30.50 -1.28 -15.18
CA TYR A 83 -29.34 -1.20 -14.28
C TYR A 83 -28.33 -2.32 -14.55
N ILE A 84 -27.06 -2.07 -14.23
CA ILE A 84 -26.02 -3.10 -14.18
C ILE A 84 -26.32 -4.00 -12.96
N PRO A 85 -26.52 -5.32 -13.14
CA PRO A 85 -26.82 -6.22 -12.04
C PRO A 85 -25.58 -6.44 -11.19
N TRP A 86 -25.80 -6.76 -9.91
CA TRP A 86 -24.74 -7.23 -9.04
C TRP A 86 -24.38 -8.69 -9.32
N ASP A 87 -23.08 -8.97 -9.28
CA ASP A 87 -22.56 -10.32 -9.20
C ASP A 87 -22.46 -10.72 -7.73
N GLY A 88 -23.28 -11.69 -7.32
CA GLY A 88 -23.30 -12.20 -5.94
C GLY A 88 -22.07 -13.00 -5.54
N THR A 89 -21.13 -13.26 -6.47
CA THR A 89 -19.83 -13.90 -6.19
C THR A 89 -18.71 -12.89 -5.91
N LEU A 90 -18.89 -11.62 -6.31
CA LEU A 90 -17.91 -10.55 -6.09
C LEU A 90 -18.21 -9.75 -4.81
N PRO A 91 -17.20 -9.30 -4.05
CA PRO A 91 -17.42 -8.38 -2.93
C PRO A 91 -18.02 -7.04 -3.38
N ALA A 92 -18.82 -6.41 -2.51
CA ALA A 92 -19.52 -5.15 -2.82
C ALA A 92 -18.59 -3.95 -3.12
N ARG A 93 -17.30 -4.03 -2.76
CA ARG A 93 -16.27 -3.02 -3.09
C ARG A 93 -15.67 -3.18 -4.48
N ASP A 94 -15.82 -4.36 -5.08
CA ASP A 94 -15.14 -4.77 -6.32
C ASP A 94 -16.10 -4.65 -7.54
N GLN A 95 -17.27 -4.02 -7.34
CA GLN A 95 -18.32 -3.71 -8.33
C GLN A 95 -19.04 -2.39 -7.97
N CYS A 96 -19.68 -1.71 -8.93
CA CYS A 96 -20.38 -0.43 -8.66
C CYS A 96 -21.64 -0.62 -7.80
N GLU A 97 -22.06 0.43 -7.07
CA GLU A 97 -23.31 0.45 -6.29
C GLU A 97 -24.56 0.04 -7.11
N GLN A 98 -25.55 -0.55 -6.44
CA GLN A 98 -26.83 -0.90 -7.06
C GLN A 98 -27.53 0.37 -7.60
N GLY A 99 -28.19 0.26 -8.75
CA GLY A 99 -28.74 1.40 -9.48
C GLY A 99 -27.77 2.07 -10.47
N THR A 100 -26.53 1.57 -10.59
CA THR A 100 -25.58 2.08 -11.61
C THR A 100 -26.01 1.70 -13.04
N ASN A 101 -25.98 2.67 -13.96
CA ASN A 101 -26.20 2.50 -15.41
C ASN A 101 -24.87 2.54 -16.20
N VAL A 102 -23.88 3.30 -15.72
CA VAL A 102 -22.52 3.32 -16.28
C VAL A 102 -21.52 3.14 -15.15
N CYS A 103 -20.78 2.04 -15.18
CA CYS A 103 -19.75 1.68 -14.21
C CYS A 103 -18.38 1.70 -14.90
N MET A 104 -17.35 2.24 -14.24
CA MET A 104 -15.96 2.09 -14.65
C MET A 104 -15.21 1.28 -13.59
N THR A 105 -14.50 0.24 -14.01
CA THR A 105 -13.73 -0.65 -13.15
C THR A 105 -12.30 -0.70 -13.65
N VAL A 106 -11.33 -0.45 -12.78
CA VAL A 106 -9.90 -0.51 -13.12
C VAL A 106 -9.28 -1.73 -12.45
N ILE A 107 -8.61 -2.57 -13.23
CA ILE A 107 -8.06 -3.86 -12.81
C ILE A 107 -6.57 -3.91 -13.15
N SER A 108 -5.73 -4.37 -12.22
CA SER A 108 -4.32 -4.69 -12.48
C SER A 108 -4.15 -6.20 -12.64
N GLU A 109 -3.50 -6.61 -13.72
CA GLU A 109 -3.16 -8.00 -14.04
C GLU A 109 -1.65 -8.14 -14.29
N ARG A 110 -1.03 -9.25 -13.90
CA ARG A 110 0.37 -9.56 -14.22
C ARG A 110 0.42 -10.74 -15.20
N PRO A 111 0.62 -10.51 -16.51
CA PRO A 111 0.48 -11.56 -17.53
C PRO A 111 1.31 -12.82 -17.28
N ASP A 112 2.54 -12.66 -16.77
CA ASP A 112 3.46 -13.77 -16.51
C ASP A 112 3.16 -14.53 -15.21
N HIS A 113 2.33 -13.97 -14.33
CA HIS A 113 2.06 -14.50 -12.99
C HIS A 113 0.68 -15.17 -12.91
N ARG A 114 0.47 -16.20 -13.72
CA ARG A 114 -0.83 -16.92 -13.92
C ARG A 114 -1.52 -17.49 -12.66
N LEU A 115 -0.87 -17.44 -11.49
CA LEU A 115 -1.46 -17.84 -10.20
C LEU A 115 -1.97 -16.65 -9.37
N GLU A 116 -1.67 -15.42 -9.79
CA GLU A 116 -2.18 -14.19 -9.18
C GLU A 116 -3.42 -13.72 -9.96
N PRO A 117 -4.63 -13.74 -9.36
CA PRO A 117 -5.83 -13.30 -10.06
C PRO A 117 -5.80 -11.77 -10.30
N PRO A 118 -6.41 -11.27 -11.38
CA PRO A 118 -6.53 -9.83 -11.63
C PRO A 118 -7.17 -9.11 -10.44
N ARG A 119 -6.54 -8.01 -10.01
CA ARG A 119 -6.94 -7.25 -8.81
C ARG A 119 -7.70 -6.00 -9.22
N THR A 120 -8.96 -5.85 -8.81
CA THR A 120 -9.66 -4.56 -8.89
C THR A 120 -8.90 -3.53 -8.04
N ILE A 121 -8.48 -2.43 -8.66
CA ILE A 121 -7.78 -1.32 -8.00
C ILE A 121 -8.80 -0.36 -7.39
N TYR A 122 -9.77 0.07 -8.20
CA TYR A 122 -10.88 0.91 -7.79
C TYR A 122 -12.05 0.81 -8.77
N VAL A 123 -13.21 1.27 -8.31
CA VAL A 123 -14.48 1.23 -9.05
C VAL A 123 -15.17 2.59 -8.94
N VAL A 124 -15.70 3.08 -10.06
CA VAL A 124 -16.32 4.40 -10.21
C VAL A 124 -17.76 4.22 -10.71
N PRO A 125 -18.79 4.46 -9.88
CA PRO A 125 -20.16 4.61 -10.37
C PRO A 125 -20.25 5.95 -11.12
N VAL A 126 -20.27 5.92 -12.45
CA VAL A 126 -20.18 7.12 -13.31
C VAL A 126 -21.56 7.77 -13.49
N ALA A 127 -22.58 6.97 -13.72
CA ALA A 127 -23.97 7.40 -13.82
C ALA A 127 -24.91 6.29 -13.36
N GLY A 128 -26.02 6.66 -12.73
CA GLY A 128 -26.97 5.73 -12.15
C GLY A 128 -28.07 6.46 -11.38
N ASN A 129 -29.02 5.68 -10.86
CA ASN A 129 -30.11 6.16 -10.02
C ASN A 129 -29.95 5.59 -8.61
N PHE A 130 -29.60 6.44 -7.64
CA PHE A 130 -29.22 6.04 -6.29
C PHE A 130 -30.13 6.72 -5.24
N PRO A 131 -30.22 6.21 -3.99
CA PRO A 131 -31.16 6.72 -2.98
C PRO A 131 -31.00 8.21 -2.63
N ASP A 132 -29.77 8.72 -2.71
CA ASP A 132 -29.36 10.09 -2.40
C ASP A 132 -29.23 10.99 -3.64
N ARG A 133 -29.10 10.40 -4.84
CA ARG A 133 -28.70 11.10 -6.08
C ARG A 133 -29.33 10.43 -7.31
N GLN A 134 -30.24 11.14 -7.96
CA GLN A 134 -31.08 10.60 -9.04
C GLN A 134 -30.41 10.68 -10.42
N LEU A 135 -30.74 9.75 -11.32
CA LEU A 135 -30.25 9.74 -12.70
C LEU A 135 -30.74 10.99 -13.45
N ASN A 136 -29.81 11.80 -13.96
CA ASN A 136 -30.13 13.01 -14.72
C ASN A 136 -29.52 12.94 -16.13
N VAL A 137 -30.38 12.85 -17.14
CA VAL A 137 -30.02 12.73 -18.56
C VAL A 137 -30.29 14.06 -19.27
N THR A 138 -29.31 14.57 -20.03
CA THR A 138 -29.47 15.79 -20.84
C THR A 138 -28.84 15.63 -22.22
N SER A 139 -29.58 15.96 -23.28
CA SER A 139 -29.08 15.99 -24.67
C SER A 139 -28.72 17.39 -25.14
N LYS A 140 -27.77 17.49 -26.09
CA LYS A 140 -27.35 18.73 -26.73
C LYS A 140 -26.65 18.43 -28.07
N LEU A 141 -26.92 19.20 -29.11
CA LEU A 141 -26.14 19.13 -30.36
C LEU A 141 -24.74 19.73 -30.18
N SER A 142 -23.76 19.12 -30.86
CA SER A 142 -22.44 19.70 -31.06
C SER A 142 -22.54 21.08 -31.72
N ARG A 143 -21.64 21.99 -31.35
CA ARG A 143 -21.43 23.27 -32.06
C ARG A 143 -20.50 23.12 -33.27
N LYS A 144 -19.80 21.99 -33.39
CA LYS A 144 -18.96 21.65 -34.53
C LYS A 144 -19.66 20.57 -35.36
N ILE A 145 -19.75 20.82 -36.65
CA ILE A 145 -20.08 19.82 -37.66
C ILE A 145 -18.93 18.78 -37.68
N ASP A 146 -19.24 17.51 -37.92
CA ASP A 146 -18.22 16.46 -38.09
C ASP A 146 -17.65 16.41 -39.52
N SER A 147 -16.70 15.51 -39.78
CA SER A 147 -16.04 15.36 -41.08
C SER A 147 -16.95 14.86 -42.21
N MET A 148 -18.22 14.55 -41.93
CA MET A 148 -19.21 14.09 -42.91
C MET A 148 -20.36 15.10 -43.12
N GLY A 149 -20.26 16.30 -42.52
CA GLY A 149 -21.30 17.33 -42.63
C GLY A 149 -22.45 17.19 -41.61
N ASN A 150 -22.35 16.25 -40.67
CA ASN A 150 -23.41 15.98 -39.69
C ASN A 150 -23.21 16.80 -38.40
N LEU A 151 -24.26 16.92 -37.58
CA LEU A 151 -24.18 17.49 -36.23
C LEU A 151 -24.30 16.37 -35.17
N PRO A 152 -23.18 15.94 -34.55
CA PRO A 152 -23.22 14.92 -33.50
C PRO A 152 -24.13 15.30 -32.33
N LEU A 153 -24.89 14.32 -31.84
CA LEU A 153 -25.76 14.46 -30.68
C LEU A 153 -24.99 14.02 -29.42
N THR A 154 -24.74 14.94 -28.51
CA THR A 154 -24.16 14.61 -27.20
C THR A 154 -25.28 14.34 -26.20
N VAL A 155 -25.28 13.17 -25.56
CA VAL A 155 -26.15 12.83 -24.42
C VAL A 155 -25.27 12.63 -23.19
N THR A 156 -25.60 13.34 -22.10
CA THR A 156 -24.88 13.27 -20.83
C THR A 156 -25.75 12.66 -19.75
N PHE A 157 -25.27 11.59 -19.13
CA PHE A 157 -25.87 10.91 -17.98
C PHE A 157 -25.10 11.31 -16.71
N ARG A 158 -25.80 11.65 -15.64
CA ARG A 158 -25.23 12.05 -14.34
C ARG A 158 -25.94 11.32 -13.20
N GLY A 159 -25.29 11.26 -12.04
CA GLY A 159 -25.80 10.60 -10.83
C GLY A 159 -24.69 9.85 -10.08
N GLY A 160 -23.57 9.60 -10.75
CA GLY A 160 -22.37 9.07 -10.12
C GLY A 160 -21.67 10.07 -9.20
N LEU A 161 -20.97 9.55 -8.21
CA LEU A 161 -20.13 10.29 -7.27
C LEU A 161 -18.93 9.42 -6.92
N TYR A 162 -17.72 9.99 -6.97
CA TYR A 162 -16.50 9.26 -6.62
C TYR A 162 -15.53 10.21 -5.92
N MET A 163 -15.07 9.83 -4.72
CA MET A 163 -14.20 10.65 -3.86
C MET A 163 -14.70 12.10 -3.66
N GLY A 164 -16.02 12.30 -3.63
CA GLY A 164 -16.67 13.62 -3.51
C GLY A 164 -16.77 14.42 -4.82
N VAL A 165 -16.20 13.94 -5.93
CA VAL A 165 -16.30 14.55 -7.26
C VAL A 165 -17.53 13.98 -7.99
N PRO A 166 -18.49 14.81 -8.46
CA PRO A 166 -19.63 14.36 -9.24
C PRO A 166 -19.24 13.85 -10.63
N GLN A 167 -19.69 12.64 -10.96
CA GLN A 167 -19.32 11.92 -12.19
C GLN A 167 -20.40 12.06 -13.28
N LYS A 168 -19.99 11.99 -14.55
CA LYS A 168 -20.90 12.02 -15.71
C LYS A 168 -20.34 11.31 -16.93
N ALA A 169 -21.17 10.44 -17.53
CA ALA A 169 -20.88 9.80 -18.81
C ALA A 169 -21.40 10.68 -19.94
N VAL A 170 -20.55 11.00 -20.91
CA VAL A 170 -20.81 11.91 -22.03
C VAL A 170 -20.67 11.13 -23.33
N PHE A 171 -21.78 10.63 -23.85
CA PHE A 171 -21.85 9.91 -25.12
C PHE A 171 -22.04 10.91 -26.26
N THR A 172 -21.20 10.82 -27.31
CA THR A 172 -21.31 11.61 -28.53
C THR A 172 -21.70 10.68 -29.68
N PHE A 173 -22.99 10.70 -30.02
CA PHE A 173 -23.57 9.91 -31.09
C PHE A 173 -23.24 10.56 -32.44
N MET A 174 -22.59 9.81 -33.32
CA MET A 174 -22.17 10.24 -34.65
C MET A 174 -22.93 9.42 -35.71
N CYS A 175 -23.64 10.12 -36.58
CA CYS A 175 -24.34 9.51 -37.72
C CYS A 175 -23.33 8.86 -38.66
N ASP A 176 -23.37 7.55 -38.80
CA ASP A 176 -22.55 6.79 -39.75
C ASP A 176 -23.40 5.67 -40.35
N SER A 177 -23.92 5.91 -41.55
CA SER A 177 -24.78 4.95 -42.27
C SER A 177 -24.00 3.79 -42.90
N SER A 178 -22.66 3.78 -42.82
CA SER A 178 -21.83 2.68 -43.32
C SER A 178 -21.56 1.60 -42.27
N VAL A 179 -21.81 1.92 -40.99
CA VAL A 179 -21.57 1.00 -39.86
C VAL A 179 -22.59 -0.12 -39.82
N THR A 180 -22.09 -1.36 -39.86
CA THR A 180 -22.88 -2.57 -39.56
C THR A 180 -23.36 -2.52 -38.11
N GLU A 181 -24.67 -2.72 -37.91
CA GLU A 181 -25.27 -2.83 -36.58
C GLU A 181 -25.32 -4.30 -36.12
N PRO A 182 -25.22 -4.59 -34.82
CA PRO A 182 -25.17 -3.63 -33.70
C PRO A 182 -23.76 -3.06 -33.47
N SER A 183 -23.65 -1.74 -33.39
CA SER A 183 -22.40 -1.05 -33.06
C SER A 183 -22.22 -0.81 -31.56
N GLU A 184 -21.00 -0.46 -31.16
CA GLU A 184 -20.61 -0.26 -29.76
C GLU A 184 -19.94 1.12 -29.55
N PRO A 185 -20.00 1.70 -28.34
CA PRO A 185 -19.31 2.93 -28.03
C PRO A 185 -17.79 2.73 -27.91
N THR A 186 -17.01 3.75 -28.23
CA THR A 186 -15.55 3.81 -28.04
C THR A 186 -15.16 4.94 -27.10
N LEU A 187 -14.07 4.80 -26.34
CA LEU A 187 -13.61 5.85 -25.43
C LEU A 187 -12.72 6.87 -26.16
N LEU A 188 -13.00 8.17 -25.97
CA LEU A 188 -12.24 9.25 -26.61
C LEU A 188 -10.88 9.51 -25.94
N SER A 189 -10.82 9.40 -24.61
CA SER A 189 -9.65 9.77 -23.82
C SER A 189 -9.74 9.16 -22.43
N HIS A 190 -8.60 8.70 -21.89
CA HIS A 190 -8.46 8.31 -20.48
C HIS A 190 -7.64 9.40 -19.80
N ALA A 191 -8.32 10.27 -19.07
CA ALA A 191 -7.72 11.04 -17.98
C ALA A 191 -8.15 10.38 -16.66
N ASP A 192 -7.50 10.68 -15.55
CA ASP A 192 -8.01 10.26 -14.26
C ASP A 192 -9.40 10.91 -14.01
N PRO A 193 -10.40 10.19 -13.44
CA PRO A 193 -11.70 10.78 -13.11
C PRO A 193 -11.62 12.04 -12.23
N LEU A 194 -10.54 12.24 -11.48
CA LEU A 194 -10.27 13.43 -10.68
C LEU A 194 -9.67 14.58 -11.51
N GLU A 195 -8.83 14.27 -12.52
CA GLU A 195 -8.20 15.27 -13.41
C GLU A 195 -9.22 15.93 -14.36
N ASP A 196 -10.03 15.12 -15.04
CA ASP A 196 -11.03 15.59 -16.02
C ASP A 196 -12.40 15.83 -15.36
N GLN A 197 -12.40 16.18 -14.06
CA GLN A 197 -13.59 16.65 -13.31
C GLN A 197 -14.82 15.72 -13.48
N GLY A 198 -14.59 14.41 -13.40
CA GLY A 198 -15.57 13.35 -13.58
C GLY A 198 -16.19 13.25 -14.97
N ASN A 199 -15.50 13.69 -16.03
CA ASN A 199 -15.95 13.52 -17.42
C ASN A 199 -15.49 12.16 -17.99
N HIS A 200 -16.43 11.25 -18.26
CA HIS A 200 -16.14 10.02 -18.99
C HIS A 200 -16.64 10.19 -20.43
N LYS A 201 -15.74 10.37 -21.40
CA LYS A 201 -16.08 10.78 -22.77
C LYS A 201 -16.11 9.58 -23.73
N LEU A 202 -17.28 9.30 -24.29
CA LEU A 202 -17.53 8.21 -25.24
C LEU A 202 -17.99 8.76 -26.59
N VAL A 203 -17.63 8.08 -27.68
CA VAL A 203 -18.19 8.28 -29.03
C VAL A 203 -18.95 7.02 -29.43
N TRP A 204 -20.07 7.18 -30.12
CA TRP A 204 -20.84 6.04 -30.63
C TRP A 204 -21.22 6.31 -32.09
N LYS A 205 -20.55 5.63 -33.02
CA LYS A 205 -20.90 5.65 -34.44
C LYS A 205 -22.02 4.65 -34.70
N SER A 206 -23.10 5.07 -35.36
CA SER A 206 -24.26 4.22 -35.61
C SER A 206 -25.14 4.78 -36.73
N LYS A 207 -25.90 3.91 -37.40
CA LYS A 207 -26.98 4.36 -38.30
C LYS A 207 -28.16 4.97 -37.53
N HIS A 208 -28.35 4.57 -36.27
CA HIS A 208 -29.38 5.11 -35.37
C HIS A 208 -29.02 6.50 -34.81
N ALA A 209 -27.73 6.88 -34.86
CA ALA A 209 -27.28 8.23 -34.56
C ALA A 209 -27.57 9.25 -35.69
N CYS A 210 -28.22 8.84 -36.78
CA CYS A 210 -28.69 9.71 -37.85
C CYS A 210 -30.10 10.26 -37.56
N PRO A 211 -30.40 11.52 -37.93
CA PRO A 211 -31.71 12.10 -37.65
C PRO A 211 -32.81 11.50 -38.54
N LEU A 212 -33.97 11.26 -37.93
CA LEU A 212 -35.21 10.89 -38.60
C LEU A 212 -35.63 12.01 -39.57
N GLY A 213 -35.61 11.72 -40.87
CA GLY A 213 -35.85 12.69 -41.94
C GLY A 213 -34.58 13.28 -42.57
N GLY A 214 -33.38 12.94 -42.07
CA GLY A 214 -32.11 13.40 -42.60
C GLY A 214 -31.72 14.82 -42.16
N TYR A 215 -30.57 15.29 -42.65
CA TYR A 215 -30.13 16.68 -42.46
C TYR A 215 -30.69 17.58 -43.57
N PRO A 216 -31.02 18.86 -43.29
CA PRO A 216 -31.45 19.82 -44.31
C PRO A 216 -30.42 19.93 -45.44
N SER A 217 -30.87 19.81 -46.69
CA SER A 217 -30.03 19.86 -47.89
C SER A 217 -29.54 21.29 -48.16
N GLY A 218 -28.49 21.73 -47.48
CA GLY A 218 -27.97 23.09 -47.62
C GLY A 218 -26.54 23.37 -47.13
N GLN A 219 -25.78 22.37 -46.64
CA GLN A 219 -24.37 22.53 -46.28
C GLN A 219 -23.53 21.32 -46.72
N ARG A 220 -22.94 21.40 -47.92
CA ARG A 220 -21.95 20.44 -48.46
C ARG A 220 -20.82 21.19 -49.19
N ASP A 221 -20.24 22.18 -48.54
CA ASP A 221 -19.05 22.88 -49.06
C ASP A 221 -17.78 22.14 -48.58
N GLY A 222 -17.41 21.09 -49.32
CA GLY A 222 -16.12 20.41 -49.17
C GLY A 222 -15.04 21.09 -50.03
N PRO A 223 -13.77 21.14 -49.59
CA PRO A 223 -12.68 21.69 -50.39
C PRO A 223 -12.33 20.79 -51.59
N PRO A 224 -11.89 21.35 -52.73
CA PRO A 224 -11.53 20.57 -53.91
C PRO A 224 -10.21 19.80 -53.75
N GLU A 225 -10.11 18.69 -54.47
CA GLU A 225 -8.97 17.75 -54.48
C GLU A 225 -7.85 18.24 -55.44
N PRO A 226 -6.55 18.04 -55.11
CA PRO A 226 -5.45 18.62 -55.90
C PRO A 226 -5.03 17.75 -57.10
N THR A 227 -5.01 18.34 -58.29
CA THR A 227 -4.49 17.72 -59.53
C THR A 227 -3.08 18.18 -59.89
N LEU A 228 -2.26 17.27 -60.43
CA LEU A 228 -0.90 17.55 -60.95
C LEU A 228 -0.88 17.65 -62.51
N PRO A 229 0.20 18.20 -63.12
CA PRO A 229 0.18 18.86 -64.44
C PRO A 229 0.31 17.89 -65.66
N ILE A 230 0.33 18.28 -66.95
CA ILE A 230 1.00 19.43 -67.64
C ILE A 230 0.22 19.92 -68.92
N PRO A 231 0.74 20.74 -69.87
CA PRO A 231 0.12 22.03 -70.21
C PRO A 231 -0.37 22.17 -71.68
N VAL A 232 -0.80 23.38 -72.09
CA VAL A 232 -0.41 24.09 -73.34
C VAL A 232 -0.90 25.56 -73.28
N HIS A 233 -0.35 26.45 -74.12
CA HIS A 233 -0.51 27.92 -74.03
C HIS A 233 -1.77 28.53 -74.67
N ASP A 234 -2.14 29.70 -74.13
CA ASP A 234 -2.59 30.97 -74.75
C ASP A 234 -2.41 31.15 -76.29
N PRO A 235 -3.18 32.06 -76.97
CA PRO A 235 -3.54 33.41 -76.45
C PRO A 235 -4.89 34.09 -76.85
N LEU A 236 -5.41 34.93 -75.94
CA LEU A 236 -5.93 36.34 -76.11
C LEU A 236 -6.99 36.72 -77.21
N PRO A 237 -7.59 37.93 -77.22
CA PRO A 237 -8.31 38.67 -76.14
C PRO A 237 -9.63 39.36 -76.62
N GLY A 238 -10.38 40.06 -75.74
CA GLY A 238 -11.24 41.20 -76.18
C GLY A 238 -12.49 41.58 -75.36
N SER A 239 -12.76 42.90 -75.23
CA SER A 239 -13.96 43.60 -74.67
C SER A 239 -14.35 43.32 -73.19
N GLN A 240 -14.64 44.29 -72.30
CA GLN A 240 -15.50 45.51 -72.30
C GLN A 240 -17.03 45.21 -72.22
N ASP A 241 -17.87 45.90 -71.44
CA ASP A 241 -17.64 46.93 -70.39
C ASP A 241 -18.89 47.11 -69.46
N GLY A 242 -18.69 47.60 -68.22
CA GLY A 242 -19.75 48.14 -67.31
C GLY A 242 -20.84 47.20 -66.73
N GLY A 243 -21.61 47.56 -65.68
CA GLY A 243 -21.39 48.63 -64.69
C GLY A 243 -22.61 49.15 -63.89
N ARG A 244 -22.78 48.73 -62.60
CA ARG A 244 -23.63 49.35 -61.52
C ARG A 244 -25.17 49.39 -61.78
N MET A 245 -26.11 49.58 -60.83
CA MET A 245 -26.17 49.88 -59.37
C MET A 245 -27.55 49.35 -58.83
N ALA A 246 -28.04 49.39 -57.57
CA ALA A 246 -27.66 49.98 -56.27
C ALA A 246 -28.26 49.15 -55.07
N GLY A 247 -28.61 49.80 -53.93
CA GLY A 247 -29.36 49.26 -52.77
C GLY A 247 -30.36 50.32 -52.22
N PRO A 248 -30.66 50.46 -50.90
CA PRO A 248 -30.23 49.72 -49.68
C PRO A 248 -31.44 48.96 -49.05
N GLY A 249 -31.70 48.75 -47.74
CA GLY A 249 -31.06 49.07 -46.43
C GLY A 249 -31.96 48.72 -45.21
N THR A 250 -31.42 48.52 -43.99
CA THR A 250 -32.19 48.23 -42.73
C THR A 250 -31.40 48.67 -41.46
N VAL A 251 -32.03 48.75 -40.27
CA VAL A 251 -31.68 49.70 -39.17
C VAL A 251 -31.98 49.21 -37.71
N VAL A 252 -31.11 49.55 -36.73
CA VAL A 252 -31.32 49.71 -35.23
C VAL A 252 -31.73 48.47 -34.38
N ILE A 253 -31.00 47.95 -33.37
CA ILE A 253 -30.61 48.39 -31.96
C ILE A 253 -31.75 48.35 -30.90
N ILE A 254 -31.52 47.74 -29.70
CA ILE A 254 -31.85 48.21 -28.31
C ILE A 254 -31.48 47.17 -27.21
N VAL A 255 -31.38 47.59 -25.93
CA VAL A 255 -30.83 46.84 -24.76
C VAL A 255 -31.61 47.17 -23.45
N LEU A 256 -31.67 46.27 -22.45
CA LEU A 256 -31.48 46.50 -20.97
C LEU A 256 -32.36 45.70 -19.96
N LEU A 257 -31.73 45.35 -18.82
CA LEU A 257 -32.18 45.32 -17.40
C LEU A 257 -33.37 44.48 -16.86
N GLY A 258 -33.19 43.97 -15.63
CA GLY A 258 -34.24 43.91 -14.59
C GLY A 258 -34.33 42.65 -13.72
N MET A 259 -34.17 42.78 -12.38
CA MET A 259 -34.60 41.76 -11.39
C MET A 259 -35.16 42.42 -10.10
N VAL A 260 -35.87 41.62 -9.29
CA VAL A 260 -36.98 42.04 -8.40
C VAL A 260 -36.56 42.40 -6.96
N ILE A 261 -37.44 43.13 -6.25
CA ILE A 261 -37.31 43.68 -4.89
C ILE A 261 -38.41 43.15 -3.93
N PHE A 262 -38.08 43.00 -2.63
CA PHE A 262 -38.94 42.63 -1.47
C PHE A 262 -39.63 41.24 -1.47
N GLY A 263 -39.94 40.62 -0.32
CA GLY A 263 -39.54 40.98 1.05
C GLY A 263 -40.24 40.21 2.21
N ASN A 264 -39.52 40.08 3.34
CA ASN A 264 -40.00 39.86 4.73
C ASN A 264 -40.90 38.66 5.12
N LEU A 265 -40.36 37.77 5.96
CA LEU A 265 -40.94 37.48 7.28
C LEU A 265 -39.82 37.25 8.31
N LYS A 266 -40.04 37.55 9.61
CA LYS A 266 -38.94 37.64 10.60
C LYS A 266 -39.39 37.32 12.03
N ARG A 267 -38.47 36.75 12.83
CA ARG A 267 -38.59 36.41 14.28
C ARG A 267 -39.48 35.16 14.53
N ARG A 268 -39.33 34.38 15.61
CA ARG A 268 -38.51 34.55 16.83
C ARG A 268 -38.28 33.20 17.55
N TRP A 269 -37.02 32.78 17.74
CA TRP A 269 -36.44 32.23 19.00
C TRP A 269 -34.96 31.88 18.78
N ALA A 270 -34.20 31.64 19.85
CA ALA A 270 -32.75 31.43 19.80
C ALA A 270 -32.29 30.30 20.73
N GLY A 271 -31.25 29.57 20.33
CA GLY A 271 -30.64 28.51 21.14
C GLY A 271 -29.39 27.91 20.48
N ARG A 272 -28.22 28.17 21.09
CA ARG A 272 -26.92 27.44 21.05
C ARG A 272 -26.76 26.41 19.90
N HIS A 273 -25.73 26.49 19.06
CA HIS A 273 -24.33 26.26 19.45
C HIS A 273 -23.33 26.93 18.47
N SER A 274 -22.06 26.97 18.85
CA SER A 274 -20.98 27.65 18.10
C SER A 274 -20.00 26.65 17.49
N THR A 275 -19.79 26.72 16.18
CA THR A 275 -18.65 26.11 15.47
C THR A 275 -17.97 27.16 14.58
N SER A 276 -16.64 27.02 14.42
CA SER A 276 -15.81 28.05 13.80
C SER A 276 -15.92 28.08 12.28
N ARG A 277 -15.76 29.28 11.68
CA ARG A 277 -15.60 29.46 10.24
C ARG A 277 -14.15 29.72 9.90
N TYR A 278 -13.51 28.79 9.18
CA TYR A 278 -12.35 29.14 8.37
C TYR A 278 -12.79 30.02 7.20
N ARG A 279 -12.02 31.08 6.92
CA ARG A 279 -12.22 31.95 5.75
C ARG A 279 -11.15 31.64 4.71
N SER A 280 -11.57 31.35 3.49
CA SER A 280 -10.71 31.36 2.32
C SER A 280 -10.28 32.78 1.98
N PHE A 281 -9.03 32.94 1.55
CA PHE A 281 -8.57 34.07 0.76
C PHE A 281 -8.17 33.56 -0.62
N ALA A 282 -8.54 34.30 -1.67
CA ALA A 282 -8.26 33.93 -3.05
C ALA A 282 -6.97 34.60 -3.54
N LEU A 283 -6.18 33.87 -4.34
CA LEU A 283 -5.05 34.43 -5.07
C LEU A 283 -5.48 34.80 -6.50
N SER A 284 -4.98 35.95 -6.97
CA SER A 284 -5.26 36.51 -8.30
C SER A 284 -4.32 35.95 -9.38
N ARG A 285 -4.83 35.89 -10.62
CA ARG A 285 -4.09 35.44 -11.81
C ARG A 285 -2.95 36.39 -12.19
N VAL A 286 -1.85 35.83 -12.67
CA VAL A 286 -1.03 36.38 -13.78
C VAL A 286 -0.63 35.20 -14.66
N SER A 287 -0.64 35.37 -16.00
CA SER A 287 -0.25 34.33 -16.96
C SER A 287 1.20 34.55 -17.46
N PRO A 288 1.97 33.48 -17.76
CA PRO A 288 3.27 33.60 -18.42
C PRO A 288 3.15 33.56 -19.95
N ALA A 289 3.92 34.40 -20.65
CA ALA A 289 4.24 34.25 -22.08
C ALA A 289 5.39 35.18 -22.52
N VAL A 290 6.59 34.64 -22.76
CA VAL A 290 7.63 35.15 -23.69
C VAL A 290 8.51 33.95 -24.07
N HIS A 291 8.81 33.78 -25.36
CA HIS A 291 9.90 32.91 -25.85
C HIS A 291 11.21 33.70 -25.92
N HIS A 292 12.38 33.06 -25.79
CA HIS A 292 13.30 32.92 -26.93
C HIS A 292 14.53 32.05 -26.62
N ASP A 293 14.97 31.39 -27.70
CA ASP A 293 16.19 30.67 -28.07
C ASP A 293 17.47 30.73 -27.21
N ALA A 294 18.32 29.71 -27.42
CA ALA A 294 19.69 29.63 -26.95
C ALA A 294 20.69 29.67 -28.14
N ASP A 295 21.84 30.33 -27.95
CA ASP A 295 23.01 30.25 -28.84
C ASP A 295 24.27 30.00 -27.99
N PRO A 296 25.05 28.92 -28.24
CA PRO A 296 26.25 28.61 -27.46
C PRO A 296 27.55 29.06 -28.13
N ARG A 297 28.33 29.97 -27.49
CA ARG A 297 29.82 29.98 -27.55
C ARG A 297 30.53 30.97 -26.62
N SER A 298 31.66 30.51 -26.08
CA SER A 298 32.83 31.26 -25.56
C SER A 298 32.75 31.93 -24.16
N PRO A 299 33.86 31.95 -23.37
CA PRO A 299 33.87 32.43 -21.97
C PRO A 299 34.69 33.71 -21.73
N LEU A 300 34.61 34.30 -20.51
CA LEU A 300 35.74 34.86 -19.73
C LEU A 300 35.33 35.46 -18.36
N THR A 301 35.59 34.70 -17.27
CA THR A 301 36.03 35.09 -15.89
C THR A 301 35.46 36.39 -15.22
N PRO A 302 35.95 36.94 -14.08
CA PRO A 302 35.03 37.12 -12.93
C PRO A 302 34.96 38.53 -12.29
N HIS A 303 33.77 38.91 -11.82
CA HIS A 303 33.61 40.05 -10.88
C HIS A 303 32.72 39.68 -9.70
N THR A 304 33.27 39.79 -8.48
CA THR A 304 32.51 39.97 -7.24
C THR A 304 32.05 41.43 -7.13
N PRO A 305 30.91 41.66 -6.44
CA PRO A 305 30.99 42.57 -5.30
C PRO A 305 30.28 42.06 -4.04
N ASP A 306 30.88 42.45 -2.91
CA ASP A 306 30.40 42.53 -1.52
C ASP A 306 29.17 41.77 -1.02
N ALA A 307 29.39 41.05 0.09
CA ALA A 307 28.33 40.54 0.94
C ALA A 307 27.86 41.62 1.92
N HIS A 308 26.56 41.66 2.21
CA HIS A 308 26.08 41.86 3.58
C HIS A 308 24.68 41.25 3.77
N HIS A 309 24.44 40.67 4.94
CA HIS A 309 23.16 40.13 5.42
C HIS A 309 22.45 39.03 4.59
N ILE A 310 22.89 37.78 4.81
CA ILE A 310 22.03 36.67 5.30
C ILE A 310 22.95 35.71 6.08
N ARG A 311 22.61 35.39 7.34
CA ARG A 311 23.32 34.33 8.09
C ARG A 311 22.77 32.98 7.64
N LYS A 312 23.61 32.16 6.99
CA LYS A 312 23.27 30.76 6.64
C LYS A 312 23.40 29.84 7.85
N TYR A 313 22.67 28.73 7.83
CA TYR A 313 22.67 27.70 8.87
C TYR A 313 23.84 26.72 8.67
N THR A 314 25.00 27.03 9.24
CA THR A 314 26.25 26.27 9.07
C THR A 314 26.30 25.02 9.94
N THR A 315 25.82 23.90 9.40
CA THR A 315 26.19 22.55 9.88
C THR A 315 26.21 21.56 8.72
N VAL A 316 25.21 21.65 7.84
CA VAL A 316 25.18 20.90 6.56
C VAL A 316 26.35 21.33 5.65
N ASP A 317 26.60 22.64 5.52
CA ASP A 317 27.69 23.16 4.69
C ASP A 317 29.09 22.66 5.14
N TYR A 318 29.32 22.46 6.44
CA TYR A 318 30.59 21.94 6.97
C TYR A 318 30.81 20.46 6.58
N LEU A 319 29.77 19.64 6.68
CA LEU A 319 29.79 18.24 6.26
C LEU A 319 29.87 18.09 4.73
N LEU A 320 29.36 19.05 3.95
CA LEU A 320 29.48 19.06 2.50
C LEU A 320 30.84 19.56 2.02
N SER A 321 31.47 20.52 2.71
CA SER A 321 32.77 21.09 2.31
C SER A 321 33.99 20.23 2.66
N HIS A 322 33.83 19.23 3.54
CA HIS A 322 34.89 18.30 3.94
C HIS A 322 34.75 16.88 3.36
N LEU A 323 33.82 16.68 2.42
CA LEU A 323 33.82 15.49 1.57
C LEU A 323 34.89 15.64 0.48
N PRO A 324 35.72 14.62 0.20
CA PRO A 324 36.63 14.66 -0.93
C PRO A 324 35.84 14.70 -2.24
N ASN A 325 36.16 15.66 -3.11
CA ASN A 325 35.61 15.72 -4.46
C ASN A 325 36.11 14.50 -5.26
N SER A 326 35.26 13.49 -5.42
CA SER A 326 35.57 12.28 -6.20
C SER A 326 35.42 12.53 -7.71
N THR A 327 36.26 13.39 -8.25
CA THR A 327 36.53 13.56 -9.68
C THR A 327 38.03 13.49 -9.88
N ASP A 328 38.47 12.67 -10.84
CA ASP A 328 39.86 12.39 -11.21
C ASP A 328 40.73 11.69 -10.14
N GLN A 329 40.65 10.35 -10.10
CA GLN A 329 41.78 9.42 -10.28
C GLN A 329 41.26 7.97 -10.43
N PRO A 330 41.90 7.10 -11.25
CA PRO A 330 41.46 5.71 -11.46
C PRO A 330 42.05 4.75 -10.42
N ASN A 331 41.19 3.89 -9.85
CA ASN A 331 41.47 2.65 -9.10
C ASN A 331 42.93 2.36 -8.67
N ASP A 332 43.34 2.85 -7.50
CA ASP A 332 44.48 2.28 -6.75
C ASP A 332 43.94 1.17 -5.80
N PRO A 333 44.33 -0.11 -5.96
CA PRO A 333 43.87 -1.20 -5.12
C PRO A 333 44.55 -1.29 -3.74
N SER A 334 45.45 -0.37 -3.38
CA SER A 334 46.22 -0.42 -2.12
C SER A 334 45.57 0.29 -0.92
N LEU A 335 44.49 1.06 -1.13
CA LEU A 335 43.79 1.77 -0.06
C LEU A 335 42.90 0.84 0.77
N SER A 336 43.50 0.20 1.77
CA SER A 336 42.79 -0.63 2.76
C SER A 336 41.78 0.18 3.59
N PHE A 337 40.48 -0.13 3.45
CA PHE A 337 39.39 0.51 4.21
C PHE A 337 39.29 -0.01 5.66
N ALA A 338 40.37 0.12 6.43
CA ALA A 338 40.50 -0.32 7.82
C ALA A 338 40.49 0.86 8.81
N HIS A 339 39.45 1.69 8.79
CA HIS A 339 39.33 2.82 9.72
C HIS A 339 38.63 2.46 11.04
N HIS A 340 39.42 1.92 11.97
CA HIS A 340 39.12 2.07 13.39
C HIS A 340 39.09 3.56 13.74
N LEU A 341 37.99 4.05 14.34
CA LEU A 341 38.03 5.30 15.11
C LEU A 341 38.66 5.00 16.48
N PRO A 342 39.87 5.50 16.79
CA PRO A 342 40.55 5.19 18.05
C PRO A 342 39.86 5.87 19.24
N PRO A 343 40.05 5.38 20.48
CA PRO A 343 39.32 5.85 21.66
C PRO A 343 39.48 7.33 22.05
N GLY A 344 40.37 8.09 21.41
CA GLY A 344 40.55 9.53 21.63
C GLY A 344 39.79 10.46 20.67
N SER A 345 39.06 9.92 19.68
CA SER A 345 38.56 10.69 18.53
C SER A 345 37.29 11.52 18.78
N LEU A 346 36.48 11.20 19.80
CA LEU A 346 35.21 11.91 20.06
C LEU A 346 35.40 13.41 20.40
N PRO A 347 36.28 13.82 21.33
CA PRO A 347 36.54 15.24 21.60
C PRO A 347 37.13 16.02 20.42
N GLU A 348 37.64 15.35 19.39
CA GLU A 348 38.19 16.02 18.20
C GLU A 348 37.10 16.38 17.19
N LEU A 349 36.06 15.54 17.06
CA LEU A 349 34.89 15.82 16.22
C LEU A 349 34.09 17.06 16.66
N GLN A 350 34.26 17.50 17.90
CA GLN A 350 33.62 18.71 18.45
C GLN A 350 34.44 19.99 18.23
N LYS A 351 35.72 19.90 17.84
CA LYS A 351 36.59 21.07 17.65
C LYS A 351 36.12 21.90 16.45
N GLY A 352 35.58 23.09 16.72
CA GLY A 352 35.17 24.05 15.68
C GLY A 352 33.71 23.94 15.22
N ILE A 353 32.84 23.22 15.95
CA ILE A 353 31.40 23.17 15.69
C ILE A 353 30.64 23.63 16.92
N ASP A 354 30.37 24.94 17.01
CA ASP A 354 29.77 25.61 18.17
C ASP A 354 28.37 25.08 18.57
N ASN A 355 27.69 24.37 17.66
CA ASN A 355 26.37 23.79 17.87
C ASN A 355 26.38 22.24 17.93
N LEU A 356 27.51 21.63 18.29
CA LEU A 356 27.64 20.19 18.54
C LEU A 356 28.06 19.93 20.00
N GLU A 357 27.40 18.96 20.64
CA GLU A 357 27.73 18.46 21.99
C GLU A 357 27.62 16.94 22.01
N LEU A 358 28.54 16.29 22.73
CA LEU A 358 28.70 14.84 22.71
C LEU A 358 28.37 14.23 24.08
N PHE A 359 27.35 13.35 24.09
CA PHE A 359 26.86 12.70 25.29
C PHE A 359 27.09 11.19 25.24
N GLN A 360 27.83 10.65 26.21
CA GLN A 360 27.92 9.21 26.44
C GLN A 360 26.72 8.73 27.29
N ALA A 361 26.01 7.72 26.79
CA ALA A 361 24.94 7.00 27.48
C ALA A 361 24.89 5.56 26.94
N ASP A 362 24.57 4.58 27.79
CA ASP A 362 24.13 3.27 27.29
C ASP A 362 22.61 3.34 27.04
N VAL A 363 22.19 3.02 25.83
CA VAL A 363 20.77 3.07 25.42
C VAL A 363 19.90 2.01 26.10
N THR A 364 20.52 0.99 26.70
CA THR A 364 19.84 -0.11 27.41
C THR A 364 19.46 0.26 28.85
N ASP A 365 19.95 1.38 29.39
CA ASP A 365 19.56 1.93 30.69
C ASP A 365 18.60 3.12 30.53
N GLU A 366 17.38 2.99 31.07
CA GLU A 366 16.38 4.06 31.06
C GLU A 366 16.86 5.30 31.84
N HIS A 367 17.71 5.16 32.86
CA HIS A 367 18.27 6.30 33.58
C HIS A 367 19.29 7.08 32.74
N ALA A 368 20.23 6.39 32.07
CA ALA A 368 21.15 6.99 31.12
C ALA A 368 20.42 7.67 29.96
N VAL A 369 19.36 7.06 29.40
CA VAL A 369 18.51 7.67 28.37
C VAL A 369 17.80 8.93 28.90
N LYS A 370 17.19 8.89 30.09
CA LYS A 370 16.60 10.08 30.75
C LYS A 370 17.63 11.19 30.98
N LYS A 371 18.87 10.83 31.32
CA LYS A 371 19.98 11.78 31.53
C LYS A 371 20.48 12.40 30.23
N LEU A 372 20.52 11.62 29.13
CA LEU A 372 20.84 12.07 27.78
C LEU A 372 19.88 13.17 27.32
N PHE A 373 18.57 12.92 27.34
CA PHE A 373 17.57 13.94 26.96
C PHE A 373 17.58 15.16 27.89
N SER A 374 17.88 14.97 29.18
CA SER A 374 18.04 16.08 30.13
C SER A 374 19.20 17.00 29.76
N ARG A 375 20.41 16.45 29.59
CA ARG A 375 21.59 17.24 29.22
C ARG A 375 21.45 17.91 27.86
N GLY A 376 20.91 17.21 26.86
CA GLY A 376 20.66 17.79 25.53
C GLY A 376 19.74 19.00 25.59
N GLY A 377 18.62 18.89 26.31
CA GLY A 377 17.67 20.00 26.46
C GLY A 377 18.14 21.12 27.39
N GLU A 378 19.16 20.90 28.22
CA GLU A 378 19.86 21.94 28.99
C GLU A 378 20.88 22.67 28.12
N PHE A 379 21.71 21.95 27.35
CA PHE A 379 22.76 22.52 26.50
C PHE A 379 22.20 23.39 25.38
N PHE A 380 21.18 22.92 24.66
CA PHE A 380 20.61 23.63 23.51
C PHE A 380 19.46 24.60 23.87
N GLU A 381 19.12 24.75 25.16
CA GLU A 381 17.98 25.56 25.64
C GLU A 381 16.63 25.25 24.94
N GLN A 382 16.44 24.00 24.49
CA GLN A 382 15.24 23.53 23.78
C GLN A 382 15.05 22.02 23.97
N GLU A 383 13.81 21.53 24.05
CA GLU A 383 13.56 20.07 24.00
C GLU A 383 13.90 19.52 22.60
N VAL A 384 14.34 18.25 22.54
CA VAL A 384 14.73 17.60 21.29
C VAL A 384 13.53 17.48 20.35
N GLN A 385 13.64 17.99 19.12
CA GLN A 385 12.57 17.96 18.10
C GLN A 385 12.75 16.82 17.09
N VAL A 386 13.98 16.42 16.77
CA VAL A 386 14.28 15.32 15.84
C VAL A 386 15.09 14.25 16.56
N LEU A 387 14.59 13.02 16.58
CA LEU A 387 15.31 11.85 17.10
C LEU A 387 15.81 10.98 15.95
N ILE A 388 17.13 10.84 15.85
CA ILE A 388 17.77 9.84 14.97
C ILE A 388 18.18 8.64 15.84
N GLY A 389 17.35 7.61 15.84
CA GLY A 389 17.58 6.38 16.60
C GLY A 389 18.53 5.45 15.85
N LYS A 390 19.84 5.56 16.10
CA LYS A 390 20.81 4.53 15.71
C LYS A 390 21.59 4.05 16.92
N SER A 391 21.60 2.75 17.12
CA SER A 391 22.37 2.07 18.16
C SER A 391 23.18 0.95 17.51
N LEU A 392 24.41 0.78 17.98
CA LEU A 392 25.35 -0.24 17.54
C LEU A 392 26.08 -0.73 18.79
N ASP A 393 26.22 -2.04 18.93
CA ASP A 393 27.20 -2.58 19.87
C ASP A 393 28.57 -2.68 19.17
N LYS A 394 29.65 -2.49 19.93
CA LYS A 394 31.04 -2.64 19.50
C LYS A 394 31.67 -3.96 19.94
N PHE A 395 30.96 -4.81 20.69
CA PHE A 395 31.41 -6.19 20.91
C PHE A 395 31.70 -6.89 19.57
N HIS A 396 32.75 -7.69 19.53
CA HIS A 396 33.11 -8.52 18.38
C HIS A 396 32.08 -9.66 18.20
N LEU A 397 30.92 -9.31 17.66
CA LEU A 397 29.87 -10.23 17.24
C LEU A 397 30.39 -11.04 16.05
N LYS A 398 31.11 -12.14 16.32
CA LYS A 398 31.43 -13.12 15.28
C LYS A 398 30.13 -13.63 14.68
N ASP A 399 30.06 -13.69 13.35
CA ASP A 399 28.97 -14.35 12.64
C ASP A 399 28.97 -15.85 13.00
N VAL A 400 27.92 -16.29 13.68
CA VAL A 400 27.77 -17.66 14.19
C VAL A 400 26.34 -18.16 13.95
N ASN A 401 26.20 -19.46 13.66
CA ASN A 401 24.89 -20.12 13.56
C ASN A 401 24.12 -20.01 14.88
N LEU A 402 22.79 -19.93 14.84
CA LEU A 402 21.90 -19.86 16.01
C LEU A 402 22.23 -20.95 17.04
N VAL A 403 22.53 -22.16 16.57
CA VAL A 403 22.90 -23.30 17.43
C VAL A 403 24.09 -23.00 18.34
N ASP A 404 25.06 -22.21 17.87
CA ASP A 404 26.36 -21.99 18.49
C ASP A 404 26.50 -20.61 19.18
N MET A 405 25.60 -19.65 18.89
CA MET A 405 25.63 -18.28 19.44
C MET A 405 25.51 -18.22 20.97
N ASP A 406 26.29 -17.38 21.66
CA ASP A 406 26.13 -17.23 23.11
C ASP A 406 24.78 -16.55 23.50
N LEU A 407 24.23 -16.88 24.67
CA LEU A 407 22.97 -16.30 25.15
C LEU A 407 23.14 -14.87 25.68
N ALA A 408 24.30 -14.49 26.24
CA ALA A 408 24.56 -13.11 26.62
C ALA A 408 24.84 -12.25 25.38
N GLN A 409 25.58 -12.78 24.39
CA GLN A 409 25.70 -12.21 23.04
C GLN A 409 24.30 -11.94 22.46
N TRP A 410 23.42 -12.95 22.42
CA TRP A 410 22.05 -12.80 21.92
C TRP A 410 21.29 -11.70 22.68
N LYS A 411 21.24 -11.79 24.02
CA LYS A 411 20.45 -10.86 24.84
C LYS A 411 20.93 -9.42 24.65
N ARG A 412 22.24 -9.19 24.66
CA ARG A 412 22.82 -7.85 24.45
C ARG A 412 22.48 -7.30 23.07
N THR A 413 22.46 -8.13 22.02
CA THR A 413 22.03 -7.71 20.68
C THR A 413 20.58 -7.22 20.66
N LEU A 414 19.65 -7.92 21.32
CA LEU A 414 18.26 -7.45 21.47
C LEU A 414 18.15 -6.21 22.35
N ASP A 415 18.85 -6.18 23.50
CA ASP A 415 18.82 -5.04 24.41
C ASP A 415 19.24 -3.75 23.68
N VAL A 416 20.35 -3.78 22.91
CA VAL A 416 20.88 -2.61 22.20
C VAL A 416 20.06 -2.23 20.97
N ASN A 417 19.66 -3.20 20.13
CA ASN A 417 19.07 -2.90 18.82
C ASN A 417 17.52 -2.86 18.83
N LEU A 418 16.86 -3.35 19.88
CA LEU A 418 15.39 -3.36 19.99
C LEU A 418 14.92 -2.59 21.23
N THR A 419 15.41 -2.90 22.43
CA THR A 419 15.02 -2.20 23.66
C THR A 419 15.60 -0.78 23.74
N GLY A 420 16.82 -0.55 23.23
CA GLY A 420 17.43 0.77 23.14
C GLY A 420 16.59 1.79 22.36
N PRO A 421 16.20 1.51 21.10
CA PRO A 421 15.25 2.33 20.35
C PRO A 421 13.90 2.53 21.06
N PHE A 422 13.34 1.49 21.70
CA PHE A 422 12.13 1.62 22.53
C PHE A 422 12.30 2.68 23.63
N LEU A 423 13.37 2.60 24.43
CA LEU A 423 13.65 3.57 25.50
C LEU A 423 13.89 4.99 24.98
N LEU A 424 14.65 5.13 23.88
CA LEU A 424 14.93 6.42 23.24
C LEU A 424 13.65 7.11 22.74
N VAL A 425 12.80 6.40 21.98
CA VAL A 425 11.56 6.96 21.43
C VAL A 425 10.54 7.23 22.55
N ARG A 426 10.44 6.35 23.55
CA ARG A 426 9.58 6.52 24.72
C ARG A 426 9.93 7.77 25.52
N GLU A 427 11.20 8.01 25.82
CA GLU A 427 11.61 9.23 26.55
C GLU A 427 11.47 10.50 25.68
N PHE A 428 11.78 10.44 24.39
CA PHE A 428 11.53 11.54 23.44
C PHE A 428 10.06 11.97 23.42
N LEU A 429 9.12 11.02 23.27
CA LEU A 429 7.69 11.29 23.33
C LEU A 429 7.25 11.82 24.70
N ARG A 430 7.88 11.37 25.80
CA ARG A 430 7.63 11.91 27.15
C ARG A 430 8.02 13.39 27.24
N ARG A 431 9.16 13.80 26.65
CA ARG A 431 9.58 15.22 26.57
C ARG A 431 8.63 16.07 25.74
N LEU A 432 8.24 15.61 24.55
CA LEU A 432 7.32 16.36 23.70
C LEU A 432 5.93 16.53 24.35
N ARG A 433 5.45 15.53 25.09
CA ARG A 433 4.14 15.58 25.79
C ARG A 433 4.16 16.36 27.10
N LYS A 434 5.29 16.39 27.82
CA LYS A 434 5.48 17.11 29.09
C LYS A 434 6.81 17.90 29.07
N PRO A 435 6.92 18.93 28.21
CA PRO A 435 8.16 19.68 28.04
C PRO A 435 8.49 20.52 29.27
N ARG A 436 9.78 20.80 29.48
CA ARG A 436 10.24 21.75 30.49
C ARG A 436 9.63 23.12 30.23
N ARG A 437 9.14 23.78 31.29
CA ARG A 437 8.36 25.04 31.19
C ARG A 437 9.13 26.23 30.54
N LYS A 438 10.46 26.17 30.45
CA LYS A 438 11.30 27.15 29.73
C LYS A 438 11.42 26.84 28.23
N PHE A 439 11.19 25.60 27.81
CA PHE A 439 11.65 25.02 26.55
C PHE A 439 10.49 24.36 25.76
N ALA A 440 9.54 25.13 25.28
CA ALA A 440 8.43 24.60 24.49
C ALA A 440 8.91 24.12 23.09
N PRO A 441 8.68 22.86 22.70
CA PRO A 441 9.09 22.34 21.39
C PRO A 441 8.19 22.83 20.27
N ASP A 442 8.76 23.02 19.07
CA ASP A 442 7.98 23.22 17.86
C ASP A 442 7.45 21.88 17.32
N LEU A 443 6.17 21.62 17.57
CA LEU A 443 5.52 20.37 17.18
C LEU A 443 5.37 20.21 15.65
N SER A 444 5.54 21.26 14.83
CA SER A 444 5.51 21.12 13.36
C SER A 444 6.85 20.68 12.76
N LYS A 445 7.87 20.44 13.60
CA LYS A 445 9.21 19.97 13.21
C LYS A 445 9.57 18.61 13.83
N VAL A 446 8.61 17.94 14.46
CA VAL A 446 8.84 16.66 15.14
C VAL A 446 9.05 15.53 14.12
N ALA A 447 10.18 14.83 14.23
CA ALA A 447 10.49 13.65 13.42
C ALA A 447 11.23 12.57 14.23
N VAL A 448 10.99 11.31 13.88
CA VAL A 448 11.72 10.14 14.41
C VAL A 448 12.19 9.31 13.24
N VAL A 449 13.50 9.09 13.11
CA VAL A 449 14.10 8.22 12.10
C VAL A 449 14.91 7.14 12.81
N VAL A 450 14.44 5.89 12.76
CA VAL A 450 15.17 4.73 13.30
C VAL A 450 16.01 4.12 12.16
N ILE A 451 17.31 3.93 12.40
CA ILE A 451 18.25 3.45 11.38
C ILE A 451 18.72 2.04 11.76
N GLY A 452 18.35 1.06 10.95
CA GLY A 452 18.81 -0.32 11.08
C GLY A 452 20.33 -0.48 10.97
N SER A 453 20.81 -1.68 11.29
CA SER A 453 22.22 -2.06 11.23
C SER A 453 22.50 -2.95 10.02
N THR A 454 23.62 -2.69 9.34
CA THR A 454 24.12 -3.51 8.23
C THR A 454 24.96 -4.66 8.77
N SER A 455 24.66 -5.89 8.36
CA SER A 455 25.49 -7.07 8.64
C SER A 455 26.68 -7.16 7.68
N GLY A 456 27.83 -7.60 8.18
CA GLY A 456 29.04 -7.88 7.40
C GLY A 456 30.19 -6.90 7.69
N GLU A 457 31.38 -7.43 7.98
CA GLU A 457 32.62 -6.67 7.98
C GLU A 457 33.21 -6.60 6.57
N PHE A 458 33.51 -5.40 6.07
CA PHE A 458 34.16 -5.17 4.77
C PHE A 458 35.65 -5.61 4.71
N GLY A 459 36.12 -6.35 5.72
CA GLY A 459 37.49 -6.89 5.79
C GLY A 459 37.69 -8.25 5.11
N GLU A 460 36.62 -8.99 4.80
CA GLU A 460 36.75 -10.25 4.04
C GLU A 460 36.90 -9.99 2.53
N ALA A 461 37.96 -10.54 1.94
CA ALA A 461 38.10 -10.64 0.48
C ALA A 461 36.89 -11.37 -0.13
N GLY A 462 36.33 -10.84 -1.22
CA GLY A 462 35.13 -11.38 -1.85
C GLY A 462 33.81 -10.96 -1.19
N HIS A 463 33.80 -10.21 -0.07
CA HIS A 463 32.54 -9.79 0.57
C HIS A 463 31.78 -8.75 -0.28
N VAL A 464 32.50 -7.75 -0.80
CA VAL A 464 31.93 -6.68 -1.66
C VAL A 464 31.33 -7.28 -2.93
N GLU A 465 32.04 -8.23 -3.53
CA GLU A 465 31.68 -8.96 -4.73
C GLU A 465 30.45 -9.85 -4.51
N ARG A 466 30.42 -10.60 -3.40
CA ARG A 466 29.24 -11.41 -2.99
C ARG A 466 28.01 -10.54 -2.72
N ALA A 467 28.16 -9.36 -2.14
CA ALA A 467 27.06 -8.41 -1.96
C ALA A 467 26.57 -7.86 -3.31
N ILE A 468 27.49 -7.33 -4.14
CA ILE A 468 27.21 -6.79 -5.48
C ILE A 468 26.58 -7.84 -6.41
N ALA A 469 26.88 -9.13 -6.24
CA ALA A 469 26.28 -10.21 -7.02
C ALA A 469 24.74 -10.26 -6.93
N THR A 470 24.14 -9.63 -5.91
CA THR A 470 22.68 -9.58 -5.69
C THR A 470 22.04 -8.20 -5.93
N VAL A 471 22.81 -7.22 -6.42
CA VAL A 471 22.42 -5.80 -6.53
C VAL A 471 22.36 -5.35 -7.99
N PRO A 472 21.18 -4.98 -8.53
CA PRO A 472 21.02 -4.52 -9.92
C PRO A 472 21.88 -3.30 -10.27
N LEU A 473 21.99 -2.30 -9.38
CA LEU A 473 22.81 -1.11 -9.63
C LEU A 473 24.32 -1.35 -9.54
N ARG A 474 24.77 -2.59 -9.28
CA ARG A 474 26.19 -3.02 -9.20
C ARG A 474 27.08 -2.14 -8.29
N LYS A 475 26.48 -1.45 -7.30
CA LYS A 475 27.17 -0.58 -6.33
C LYS A 475 26.60 -0.75 -4.93
N ILE A 476 27.45 -0.59 -3.92
CA ILE A 476 27.05 -0.59 -2.51
C ILE A 476 26.69 0.85 -2.10
N ALA A 477 25.69 1.02 -1.20
CA ALA A 477 25.32 2.32 -0.67
C ALA A 477 26.39 2.87 0.29
N THR A 478 26.75 4.13 0.14
CA THR A 478 27.70 4.80 1.02
C THR A 478 27.03 5.30 2.31
N THR A 479 27.83 5.59 3.34
CA THR A 479 27.35 6.28 4.54
C THR A 479 26.67 7.62 4.21
N SER A 480 27.16 8.33 3.18
CA SER A 480 26.57 9.56 2.65
C SER A 480 25.19 9.34 2.01
N ASP A 481 24.96 8.20 1.34
CA ASP A 481 23.64 7.86 0.78
C ASP A 481 22.62 7.66 1.91
N ILE A 482 22.99 6.92 2.97
CA ILE A 482 22.15 6.74 4.16
C ILE A 482 21.87 8.09 4.83
N ALA A 483 22.90 8.90 5.08
CA ALA A 483 22.77 10.21 5.74
C ALA A 483 21.85 11.17 4.97
N ARG A 484 21.88 11.14 3.63
CA ARG A 484 20.97 11.93 2.78
C ARG A 484 19.52 11.49 2.93
N GLN A 485 19.22 10.20 2.97
CA GLN A 485 17.85 9.72 3.21
C GLN A 485 17.35 10.07 4.62
N VAL A 486 18.21 9.95 5.63
CA VAL A 486 17.89 10.34 7.02
C VAL A 486 17.56 11.84 7.10
N LEU A 487 18.34 12.70 6.44
CA LEU A 487 18.09 14.15 6.39
C LEU A 487 16.78 14.49 5.68
N VAL A 488 16.46 13.81 4.57
CA VAL A 488 15.20 13.99 3.85
C VAL A 488 14.00 13.55 4.70
N LEU A 489 14.06 12.36 5.33
CA LEU A 489 12.99 11.84 6.19
C LEU A 489 12.78 12.67 7.46
N ALA A 490 13.84 13.25 8.02
CA ALA A 490 13.77 14.14 9.17
C ALA A 490 13.17 15.53 8.84
N SER A 491 13.04 15.90 7.55
CA SER A 491 12.53 17.20 7.14
C SER A 491 11.03 17.20 6.94
N SER A 492 10.27 17.91 7.78
CA SER A 492 8.83 18.11 7.55
C SER A 492 8.51 18.89 6.26
N THR A 493 9.48 19.62 5.68
CA THR A 493 9.34 20.30 4.38
C THR A 493 9.37 19.34 3.19
N PHE A 494 10.25 18.33 3.21
CA PHE A 494 10.38 17.36 2.11
C PHE A 494 9.57 16.07 2.32
N SER A 495 9.40 15.66 3.58
CA SER A 495 8.82 14.37 3.97
C SER A 495 7.62 14.49 4.90
N GLY A 496 6.98 15.67 5.02
CA GLY A 496 5.84 15.90 5.92
C GLY A 496 4.59 15.03 5.67
N HIS A 497 4.56 14.28 4.57
CA HIS A 497 3.54 13.27 4.25
C HIS A 497 4.05 11.82 4.25
N VAL A 498 5.33 11.58 4.59
CA VAL A 498 5.92 10.24 4.67
C VAL A 498 5.92 9.77 6.12
N THR A 499 5.14 8.74 6.42
CA THR A 499 5.07 8.13 7.76
C THR A 499 4.79 6.62 7.68
N GLY A 500 5.28 5.86 8.65
CA GLY A 500 5.15 4.39 8.68
C GLY A 500 5.88 3.64 7.56
N GLN A 501 6.82 4.28 6.85
CA GLN A 501 7.51 3.71 5.69
C GLN A 501 8.90 3.17 6.03
N ASN A 502 9.31 2.09 5.37
CA ASN A 502 10.67 1.55 5.41
C ASN A 502 11.39 1.89 4.08
N ILE A 503 12.46 2.69 4.15
CA ILE A 503 13.21 3.14 2.97
C ILE A 503 14.48 2.30 2.80
N ILE A 504 14.43 1.35 1.86
CA ILE A 504 15.53 0.41 1.59
C ILE A 504 16.59 1.08 0.70
N VAL A 505 17.76 1.38 1.27
CA VAL A 505 18.90 2.00 0.56
C VAL A 505 19.94 0.94 0.20
N ALA A 506 19.58 0.00 -0.67
CA ALA A 506 20.38 -1.19 -0.97
C ALA A 506 20.67 -1.41 -2.48
N GLY A 507 20.60 -0.35 -3.30
CA GLY A 507 20.91 -0.44 -4.74
C GLY A 507 19.97 -1.35 -5.55
N GLY A 508 18.80 -1.69 -5.01
CA GLY A 508 17.85 -2.65 -5.58
C GLY A 508 18.10 -4.11 -5.19
N MET A 509 18.85 -4.41 -4.13
CA MET A 509 19.17 -5.78 -3.68
C MET A 509 17.95 -6.73 -3.70
N GLU A 510 18.04 -7.80 -4.49
CA GLU A 510 16.96 -8.79 -4.68
C GLU A 510 17.25 -10.17 -4.04
N GLY A 511 18.46 -10.39 -3.52
CA GLY A 511 18.86 -11.67 -2.91
C GLY A 511 19.02 -12.86 -3.87
N ARG A 512 18.70 -12.68 -5.17
CA ARG A 512 19.04 -13.60 -6.26
C ARG A 512 20.42 -13.23 -6.82
N LEU A 513 21.16 -14.20 -7.36
CA LEU A 513 22.36 -13.90 -8.13
C LEU A 513 21.95 -13.27 -9.47
N LEU A 514 22.31 -12.00 -9.65
CA LEU A 514 22.11 -11.20 -10.86
C LEU A 514 23.43 -10.92 -11.59
N ASN A 515 24.56 -11.01 -10.88
CA ASN A 515 25.90 -10.78 -11.42
C ASN A 515 26.83 -11.93 -10.99
N PRO A 516 26.79 -13.10 -11.64
CA PRO A 516 27.64 -14.23 -11.27
C PRO A 516 29.12 -13.99 -11.63
N PRO A 517 30.08 -14.62 -10.92
CA PRO A 517 31.50 -14.42 -11.18
C PRO A 517 31.90 -14.83 -12.61
N GLY A 518 32.29 -13.84 -13.43
CA GLY A 518 32.69 -14.02 -14.83
C GLY A 518 31.87 -13.20 -15.82
N GLU A 519 30.64 -12.80 -15.50
CA GLU A 519 29.73 -12.10 -16.42
C GLU A 519 29.95 -10.56 -16.45
N THR A 520 31.21 -10.16 -16.57
CA THR A 520 31.63 -8.78 -16.92
C THR A 520 32.12 -8.69 -18.37
N SER A 521 31.56 -9.51 -19.26
CA SER A 521 31.59 -9.32 -20.72
C SER A 521 30.28 -9.85 -21.32
N ALA A 522 29.70 -9.15 -22.30
CA ALA A 522 28.34 -9.40 -22.77
C ALA A 522 28.29 -10.27 -24.04
N LYS A 523 27.42 -11.29 -24.06
CA LYS A 523 26.93 -11.98 -25.26
C LYS A 523 25.47 -12.45 -25.07
N HIS A 524 24.72 -12.50 -26.17
CA HIS A 524 23.40 -13.14 -26.28
C HIS A 524 23.54 -14.63 -26.62
N GLU A 525 22.58 -15.47 -26.22
CA GLU A 525 21.58 -16.07 -27.14
C GLU A 525 20.52 -16.90 -26.37
N ASP A 526 19.49 -17.39 -27.09
CA ASP A 526 18.20 -17.82 -26.55
C ASP A 526 18.10 -19.32 -26.15
N GLY A 527 17.06 -19.66 -25.38
CA GLY A 527 16.69 -21.05 -25.10
C GLY A 527 15.27 -21.21 -24.54
N SER A 528 14.33 -21.71 -25.35
CA SER A 528 12.92 -21.89 -24.96
C SER A 528 12.62 -23.27 -24.37
N ALA A 529 11.67 -23.36 -23.43
CA ALA A 529 11.01 -24.61 -23.05
C ALA A 529 9.52 -24.39 -22.73
N THR A 530 8.66 -25.32 -23.13
CA THR A 530 7.20 -25.23 -22.96
C THR A 530 6.65 -26.43 -22.19
N ALA A 531 5.66 -26.20 -21.32
CA ALA A 531 4.79 -27.24 -20.77
C ALA A 531 3.37 -26.70 -20.56
N ALA A 532 2.36 -27.49 -20.90
CA ALA A 532 0.93 -27.16 -20.70
C ALA A 532 0.34 -27.97 -19.52
N ALA A 533 -0.77 -27.49 -18.97
CA ALA A 533 -1.44 -28.07 -17.80
C ALA A 533 -2.72 -28.86 -18.17
N SER A 534 -3.26 -29.65 -17.24
CA SER A 534 -4.71 -29.64 -16.88
C SER A 534 -5.09 -30.69 -15.81
N THR A 535 -5.84 -30.24 -14.80
CA THR A 535 -7.00 -30.81 -14.03
C THR A 535 -7.34 -32.33 -14.06
N SER A 536 -8.23 -32.91 -13.22
CA SER A 536 -9.30 -32.38 -12.34
C SER A 536 -9.55 -33.31 -11.11
N PRO A 537 -10.45 -32.99 -10.15
CA PRO A 537 -10.46 -33.63 -8.83
C PRO A 537 -11.27 -34.93 -8.72
N ARG A 538 -10.80 -35.85 -7.86
CA ARG A 538 -11.55 -37.01 -7.36
C ARG A 538 -11.99 -36.75 -5.92
N ALA A 539 -13.10 -37.35 -5.48
CA ALA A 539 -13.67 -37.13 -4.14
C ALA A 539 -12.61 -37.33 -3.04
N LYS A 540 -12.45 -36.33 -2.15
CA LYS A 540 -11.31 -36.21 -1.23
C LYS A 540 -11.07 -37.49 -0.42
N PRO A 541 -9.94 -38.19 -0.62
CA PRO A 541 -9.36 -39.00 0.44
C PRO A 541 -9.09 -38.10 1.65
N ARG A 542 -8.96 -38.67 2.86
CA ARG A 542 -8.17 -37.98 3.88
C ARG A 542 -6.77 -37.80 3.30
N MET A 543 -6.32 -36.55 3.15
CA MET A 543 -5.02 -36.25 2.60
C MET A 543 -3.97 -36.84 3.54
N ASP A 544 -3.16 -37.78 3.04
CA ASP A 544 -2.02 -38.25 3.81
C ASP A 544 -0.98 -37.13 3.86
N LEU A 545 -0.89 -36.48 5.02
CA LEU A 545 0.09 -35.42 5.29
C LEU A 545 1.47 -36.00 5.66
N GLY A 546 1.63 -37.32 5.67
CA GLY A 546 2.89 -38.00 5.94
C GLY A 546 3.37 -37.90 7.39
N PHE A 547 2.44 -37.59 8.32
CA PHE A 547 2.68 -37.38 9.75
C PHE A 547 2.61 -38.65 10.60
N THR A 548 2.20 -39.80 10.05
CA THR A 548 2.15 -41.08 10.76
C THR A 548 3.49 -41.42 11.41
N ASN A 549 3.52 -41.57 12.74
CA ASN A 549 4.73 -41.76 13.56
C ASN A 549 5.78 -40.63 13.49
N VAL A 550 5.50 -39.46 12.91
CA VAL A 550 6.37 -38.28 13.02
C VAL A 550 6.18 -37.64 14.40
N HIS A 551 7.27 -37.27 15.06
CA HIS A 551 7.22 -36.59 16.36
C HIS A 551 7.19 -35.06 16.18
N VAL A 552 6.12 -34.46 16.74
CA VAL A 552 5.80 -33.04 16.68
C VAL A 552 5.86 -32.45 18.08
N LEU A 553 6.62 -31.37 18.28
CA LEU A 553 6.56 -30.54 19.49
C LEU A 553 5.71 -29.31 19.20
N ILE A 554 4.69 -29.06 20.02
CA ILE A 554 3.87 -27.85 19.98
C ILE A 554 4.08 -27.09 21.27
N THR A 555 4.55 -25.86 21.18
CA THR A 555 4.59 -24.94 22.32
C THR A 555 3.35 -24.04 22.36
N GLY A 556 2.90 -23.65 23.55
CA GLY A 556 1.61 -22.98 23.74
C GLY A 556 0.41 -23.90 23.48
N ALA A 557 0.59 -25.22 23.56
CA ALA A 557 -0.37 -26.22 23.13
C ALA A 557 -1.70 -26.21 23.90
N SER A 558 -1.73 -25.65 25.12
CA SER A 558 -2.96 -25.48 25.89
C SER A 558 -3.76 -24.21 25.54
N GLY A 559 -3.24 -23.36 24.64
CA GLY A 559 -3.94 -22.18 24.12
C GLY A 559 -5.03 -22.51 23.09
N GLY A 560 -5.82 -21.51 22.69
CA GLY A 560 -6.94 -21.67 21.76
C GLY A 560 -6.53 -22.27 20.41
N ILE A 561 -5.53 -21.67 19.76
CA ILE A 561 -4.97 -22.19 18.49
C ILE A 561 -4.16 -23.47 18.74
N GLY A 562 -3.27 -23.48 19.72
CA GLY A 562 -2.37 -24.60 20.01
C GLY A 562 -3.08 -25.92 20.28
N SER A 563 -4.23 -25.90 20.96
CA SER A 563 -4.99 -27.11 21.30
C SER A 563 -5.71 -27.71 20.09
N VAL A 564 -6.19 -26.86 19.17
CA VAL A 564 -6.72 -27.29 17.87
C VAL A 564 -5.61 -27.90 17.00
N ILE A 565 -4.43 -27.26 16.95
CA ILE A 565 -3.26 -27.81 16.23
C ILE A 565 -2.85 -29.17 16.81
N THR A 566 -2.83 -29.31 18.14
CA THR A 566 -2.53 -30.58 18.84
C THR A 566 -3.48 -31.69 18.42
N ARG A 567 -4.80 -31.41 18.42
CA ARG A 567 -5.82 -32.37 17.95
C ARG A 567 -5.61 -32.75 16.48
N LEU A 568 -5.38 -31.77 15.60
CA LEU A 568 -5.19 -32.02 14.17
C LEU A 568 -3.96 -32.90 13.88
N PHE A 569 -2.84 -32.73 14.58
CA PHE A 569 -1.68 -33.63 14.41
C PHE A 569 -1.97 -35.04 14.95
N LEU A 570 -2.65 -35.17 16.10
CA LEU A 570 -3.08 -36.46 16.62
C LEU A 570 -4.04 -37.19 15.65
N ASP A 571 -4.96 -36.47 15.01
CA ASP A 571 -5.92 -37.02 14.03
C ASP A 571 -5.24 -37.57 12.76
N HIS A 572 -4.03 -37.08 12.43
CA HIS A 572 -3.21 -37.50 11.28
C HIS A 572 -2.04 -38.43 11.67
N GLY A 573 -2.17 -39.15 12.79
CA GLY A 573 -1.23 -40.23 13.16
C GLY A 573 0.10 -39.80 13.77
N ALA A 574 0.30 -38.50 14.06
CA ALA A 574 1.51 -38.00 14.69
C ALA A 574 1.69 -38.49 16.14
N ARG A 575 2.92 -38.38 16.64
CA ARG A 575 3.26 -38.39 18.06
C ARG A 575 3.47 -36.94 18.48
N VAL A 576 2.78 -36.46 19.50
CA VAL A 576 2.75 -35.04 19.85
C VAL A 576 3.25 -34.82 21.27
N THR A 577 4.32 -34.05 21.42
CA THR A 577 4.64 -33.39 22.69
C THR A 577 3.97 -32.02 22.70
N ALA A 578 3.18 -31.74 23.73
CA ALA A 578 2.38 -30.53 23.89
C ALA A 578 2.87 -29.78 25.13
N GLN A 579 3.65 -28.73 24.92
CA GLN A 579 4.16 -27.88 25.99
C GLN A 579 3.10 -26.87 26.46
N TYR A 580 3.06 -26.67 27.77
CA TYR A 580 2.27 -25.63 28.43
C TYR A 580 3.09 -24.95 29.53
N ASN A 581 2.72 -23.72 29.89
CA ASN A 581 3.34 -22.98 31.00
C ASN A 581 2.56 -23.17 32.31
N THR A 582 1.30 -22.73 32.37
CA THR A 582 0.51 -22.67 33.62
C THR A 582 -0.51 -23.80 33.78
N LYS A 583 -1.26 -24.13 32.71
CA LYS A 583 -2.35 -25.13 32.72
C LYS A 583 -2.35 -25.96 31.43
N THR A 584 -2.82 -27.20 31.50
CA THR A 584 -2.93 -28.15 30.37
C THR A 584 -4.06 -27.83 29.37
N GLY A 585 -5.07 -27.05 29.78
CA GLY A 585 -6.20 -26.70 28.91
C GLY A 585 -7.13 -27.88 28.64
N VAL A 586 -7.69 -27.93 27.42
CA VAL A 586 -8.68 -28.93 26.98
C VAL A 586 -8.05 -30.18 26.33
N LEU A 587 -6.78 -30.48 26.64
CA LEU A 587 -6.03 -31.59 26.05
C LEU A 587 -6.25 -32.89 26.84
N GLU A 588 -6.95 -33.84 26.21
CA GLU A 588 -7.18 -35.19 26.72
C GLU A 588 -5.97 -36.09 26.50
N GLN A 589 -5.63 -36.93 27.49
CA GLN A 589 -4.46 -37.82 27.41
C GLN A 589 -4.66 -38.95 26.39
N SER A 590 -3.58 -39.33 25.71
CA SER A 590 -3.52 -40.52 24.84
C SER A 590 -2.08 -41.01 24.72
N ASP A 591 -1.87 -42.26 24.29
CA ASP A 591 -0.51 -42.84 24.18
C ASP A 591 0.42 -42.06 23.24
N ARG A 592 -0.18 -41.35 22.25
CA ARG A 592 0.51 -40.50 21.27
C ARG A 592 0.62 -39.04 21.70
N LEU A 593 0.18 -38.66 22.90
CA LEU A 593 0.31 -37.32 23.47
C LEU A 593 1.25 -37.31 24.68
N HIS A 594 2.03 -36.24 24.82
CA HIS A 594 2.85 -35.98 26.00
C HIS A 594 2.67 -34.53 26.46
N LEU A 595 1.99 -34.32 27.59
CA LEU A 595 1.85 -32.98 28.16
C LEU A 595 3.07 -32.65 29.02
N VAL A 596 3.85 -31.63 28.63
CA VAL A 596 5.07 -31.20 29.34
C VAL A 596 4.92 -29.77 29.85
N LYS A 597 5.20 -29.55 31.14
CA LYS A 597 5.26 -28.19 31.70
C LYS A 597 6.68 -27.64 31.49
N ALA A 598 6.80 -26.52 30.81
CA ALA A 598 8.09 -25.83 30.64
C ALA A 598 7.90 -24.31 30.52
N ASN A 599 8.83 -23.54 31.06
CA ASN A 599 8.94 -22.11 30.76
C ASN A 599 9.81 -21.89 29.53
N VAL A 600 9.25 -21.28 28.49
CA VAL A 600 9.97 -20.99 27.24
C VAL A 600 11.06 -19.92 27.39
N THR A 601 10.99 -19.08 28.41
CA THR A 601 12.01 -18.03 28.65
C THR A 601 13.23 -18.50 29.44
N ASP A 602 13.27 -19.78 29.84
CA ASP A 602 14.39 -20.39 30.57
C ASP A 602 15.07 -21.45 29.70
N ALA A 603 16.37 -21.28 29.45
CA ALA A 603 17.15 -22.15 28.58
C ALA A 603 17.23 -23.59 29.12
N GLU A 604 17.31 -23.80 30.44
CA GLU A 604 17.36 -25.16 30.99
C GLU A 604 15.98 -25.82 30.94
N SER A 605 14.89 -25.11 31.26
CA SER A 605 13.53 -25.62 31.08
C SER A 605 13.21 -25.95 29.62
N VAL A 606 13.76 -25.22 28.64
CA VAL A 606 13.61 -25.56 27.21
C VAL A 606 14.46 -26.79 26.84
N LYS A 607 15.70 -26.89 27.32
CA LYS A 607 16.55 -28.07 27.12
C LYS A 607 15.91 -29.35 27.72
N GLN A 608 15.36 -29.27 28.92
CA GLN A 608 14.62 -30.37 29.56
C GLN A 608 13.32 -30.74 28.82
N LEU A 609 12.66 -29.77 28.17
CA LEU A 609 11.51 -30.05 27.30
C LEU A 609 11.90 -30.94 26.11
N PHE A 610 13.03 -30.68 25.43
CA PHE A 610 13.47 -31.53 24.32
C PHE A 610 13.93 -32.92 24.78
N ILE A 611 14.63 -33.01 25.92
CA ILE A 611 15.03 -34.30 26.52
C ILE A 611 13.80 -35.15 26.83
N THR A 612 12.84 -34.62 27.59
CA THR A 612 11.62 -35.35 27.98
C THR A 612 10.73 -35.71 26.79
N ALA A 613 10.61 -34.83 25.79
CA ALA A 613 9.94 -35.12 24.52
C ALA A 613 10.58 -36.33 23.81
N GLY A 614 11.91 -36.31 23.64
CA GLY A 614 12.66 -37.38 22.98
C GLY A 614 12.55 -38.71 23.72
N ASP A 615 12.64 -38.69 25.05
CA ASP A 615 12.61 -39.89 25.88
C ASP A 615 11.24 -40.58 25.92
N LYS A 616 10.14 -39.83 25.83
CA LYS A 616 8.78 -40.40 25.83
C LYS A 616 8.48 -41.22 24.57
N PHE A 617 8.97 -40.80 23.41
CA PHE A 617 8.71 -41.47 22.13
C PHE A 617 9.91 -42.24 21.55
N LYS A 618 11.07 -42.15 22.22
CA LYS A 618 12.38 -42.68 21.79
C LYS A 618 12.77 -42.20 20.39
N GLN A 619 12.50 -40.92 20.14
CA GLN A 619 12.51 -40.29 18.82
C GLN A 619 12.63 -38.77 18.97
N GLU A 620 13.58 -38.16 18.28
CA GLU A 620 13.78 -36.72 18.18
C GLU A 620 12.54 -35.98 17.69
N VAL A 621 12.38 -34.73 18.13
CA VAL A 621 11.38 -33.82 17.56
C VAL A 621 11.78 -33.53 16.11
N GLN A 622 10.92 -33.88 15.16
CA GLN A 622 11.14 -33.60 13.72
C GLN A 622 10.34 -32.38 13.26
N ILE A 623 9.17 -32.13 13.85
CA ILE A 623 8.35 -30.95 13.54
C ILE A 623 8.21 -30.07 14.80
N LEU A 624 8.57 -28.80 14.70
CA LEU A 624 8.38 -27.80 15.76
C LEU A 624 7.28 -26.81 15.37
N ILE A 625 6.23 -26.71 16.18
CA ILE A 625 5.23 -25.66 16.11
C ILE A 625 5.41 -24.70 17.28
N VAL A 626 5.74 -23.44 16.95
CA VAL A 626 5.85 -22.36 17.92
C VAL A 626 4.53 -21.60 17.98
N CYS A 627 3.66 -22.00 18.90
CA CYS A 627 2.36 -21.37 19.17
C CYS A 627 2.27 -20.81 20.60
N HIS A 628 3.41 -20.68 21.30
CA HIS A 628 3.46 -19.92 22.54
C HIS A 628 3.51 -18.42 22.26
N GLY A 629 2.88 -17.65 23.13
CA GLY A 629 2.91 -16.21 23.11
C GLY A 629 1.99 -15.64 24.19
N ILE A 630 2.23 -14.38 24.55
CA ILE A 630 1.33 -13.57 25.38
C ILE A 630 0.89 -12.33 24.62
N TRP A 631 -0.26 -11.81 25.03
CA TRP A 631 -0.82 -10.53 24.64
C TRP A 631 -1.24 -9.81 25.93
N VAL A 632 -0.66 -8.63 26.21
CA VAL A 632 -1.11 -7.80 27.33
C VAL A 632 -2.41 -7.12 26.91
N LYS A 633 -3.49 -7.33 27.69
CA LYS A 633 -4.85 -6.96 27.28
C LYS A 633 -5.05 -5.44 27.17
N ASP A 634 -4.36 -4.65 27.98
CA ASP A 634 -4.54 -3.22 28.05
C ASP A 634 -3.80 -2.53 26.89
N GLU A 635 -4.52 -1.73 26.09
CA GLU A 635 -3.91 -0.86 25.07
C GLU A 635 -3.10 0.24 25.78
N VAL A 636 -1.77 0.27 25.59
CA VAL A 636 -0.92 1.31 26.18
C VAL A 636 -0.02 1.96 25.13
N ASP A 637 -0.21 3.26 24.91
CA ASP A 637 0.67 4.04 24.03
C ASP A 637 2.12 4.00 24.52
N LEU A 638 3.08 3.94 23.58
CA LEU A 638 4.54 3.83 23.85
C LEU A 638 5.06 4.82 24.91
N VAL A 639 4.46 6.00 25.00
CA VAL A 639 4.82 7.07 25.95
C VAL A 639 4.47 6.75 27.42
N ASP A 640 3.51 5.85 27.65
CA ASP A 640 3.02 5.42 28.96
C ASP A 640 3.29 3.93 29.26
N MET A 641 3.59 3.11 28.25
CA MET A 641 3.97 1.70 28.42
C MET A 641 5.10 1.55 29.43
N GLU A 642 5.03 0.56 30.33
CA GLU A 642 6.09 0.30 31.30
C GLU A 642 7.12 -0.73 30.82
N PRO A 643 8.38 -0.66 31.28
CA PRO A 643 9.46 -1.49 30.74
C PRO A 643 9.25 -2.98 31.04
N SER A 644 8.50 -3.29 32.10
CA SER A 644 8.08 -4.65 32.46
C SER A 644 7.22 -5.28 31.37
N GLN A 645 6.19 -4.59 30.87
CA GLN A 645 5.34 -5.08 29.78
C GLN A 645 6.17 -5.39 28.53
N TRP A 646 6.97 -4.43 28.08
CA TRP A 646 7.88 -4.59 26.95
C TRP A 646 8.82 -5.80 27.14
N THR A 647 9.43 -5.89 28.33
CA THR A 647 10.36 -6.99 28.67
C THR A 647 9.65 -8.34 28.68
N GLU A 648 8.44 -8.43 29.23
CA GLU A 648 7.67 -9.68 29.31
C GLU A 648 7.28 -10.17 27.90
N THR A 649 6.66 -9.30 27.09
CA THR A 649 6.24 -9.62 25.72
C THR A 649 7.42 -10.02 24.83
N VAL A 650 8.54 -9.29 24.89
CA VAL A 650 9.76 -9.62 24.11
C VAL A 650 10.44 -10.89 24.64
N SER A 651 10.45 -11.12 25.96
CA SER A 651 11.06 -12.32 26.55
C SER A 651 10.30 -13.60 26.21
N VAL A 652 8.96 -13.56 26.22
CA VAL A 652 8.13 -14.71 25.88
C VAL A 652 8.07 -14.91 24.36
N ASN A 653 7.61 -13.90 23.61
CA ASN A 653 7.24 -14.10 22.21
C ASN A 653 8.48 -14.22 21.32
N LEU A 654 9.50 -13.39 21.53
CA LEU A 654 10.71 -13.38 20.71
C LEU A 654 11.80 -14.29 21.31
N PHE A 655 12.32 -13.96 22.50
CA PHE A 655 13.46 -14.69 23.08
C PHE A 655 13.14 -16.15 23.42
N GLY A 656 11.93 -16.45 23.91
CA GLY A 656 11.48 -17.82 24.16
C GLY A 656 11.39 -18.66 22.88
N THR A 657 10.88 -18.09 21.80
CA THR A 657 10.89 -18.74 20.46
C THR A 657 12.29 -19.08 20.01
N LEU A 658 13.26 -18.20 20.27
CA LEU A 658 14.66 -18.36 19.86
C LEU A 658 15.38 -19.47 20.65
N LEU A 659 15.12 -19.58 21.96
CA LEU A 659 15.58 -20.71 22.77
C LEU A 659 15.01 -22.04 22.25
N VAL A 660 13.70 -22.09 21.97
CA VAL A 660 13.02 -23.31 21.47
C VAL A 660 13.52 -23.69 20.07
N ALA A 661 13.74 -22.73 19.18
CA ALA A 661 14.32 -22.94 17.86
C ALA A 661 15.76 -23.49 17.94
N ARG A 662 16.56 -22.96 18.86
CA ARG A 662 17.95 -23.37 19.09
C ARG A 662 18.03 -24.81 19.57
N GLU A 663 17.27 -25.19 20.60
CA GLU A 663 17.32 -26.56 21.14
C GLU A 663 16.72 -27.60 20.18
N PHE A 664 15.74 -27.23 19.34
CA PHE A 664 15.27 -28.06 18.23
C PHE A 664 16.39 -28.39 17.23
N LEU A 665 17.14 -27.37 16.77
CA LEU A 665 18.26 -27.58 15.86
C LEU A 665 19.43 -28.32 16.53
N ARG A 666 19.62 -28.18 17.85
CA ARG A 666 20.59 -28.98 18.63
C ARG A 666 20.23 -30.46 18.67
N ALA A 667 18.98 -30.80 18.96
CA ALA A 667 18.49 -32.18 18.97
C ALA A 667 18.65 -32.84 17.59
N LEU A 668 18.39 -32.11 16.50
CA LEU A 668 18.59 -32.60 15.13
C LEU A 668 20.07 -32.70 14.72
N ARG A 669 20.96 -31.82 15.22
CA ARG A 669 22.40 -31.86 14.94
C ARG A 669 23.15 -32.91 15.77
N SER A 670 22.56 -33.40 16.85
CA SER A 670 23.18 -34.36 17.78
C SER A 670 22.11 -35.29 18.38
N PRO A 671 21.51 -36.17 17.55
CA PRO A 671 20.45 -37.07 17.99
C PRO A 671 20.96 -38.17 18.94
N ARG A 672 20.02 -38.82 19.62
CA ARG A 672 20.25 -40.00 20.47
C ARG A 672 20.77 -41.21 19.66
N GLN A 673 21.72 -41.94 20.25
CA GLN A 673 22.43 -43.06 19.57
C GLN A 673 21.52 -44.21 19.11
N ASP A 674 20.31 -44.33 19.66
CA ASP A 674 19.32 -45.36 19.36
C ASP A 674 18.23 -44.92 18.35
N TYR A 675 18.33 -43.72 17.75
CA TYR A 675 17.41 -43.25 16.70
C TYR A 675 18.05 -42.28 15.70
N GLU A 676 18.00 -42.62 14.41
CA GLU A 676 18.39 -41.71 13.32
C GLU A 676 17.14 -40.95 12.82
N PRO A 677 17.11 -39.60 12.87
CA PRO A 677 15.94 -38.82 12.45
C PRO A 677 15.79 -38.78 10.93
N ASP A 678 14.58 -39.05 10.43
CA ASP A 678 14.22 -38.77 9.03
C ASP A 678 14.21 -37.24 8.81
N LEU A 679 15.33 -36.73 8.29
CA LEU A 679 15.57 -35.31 8.02
C LEU A 679 14.66 -34.74 6.91
N SER A 680 14.01 -35.58 6.10
CA SER A 680 13.03 -35.11 5.10
C SER A 680 11.75 -34.53 5.75
N LYS A 681 11.46 -34.95 6.99
CA LYS A 681 10.29 -34.48 7.76
C LYS A 681 10.51 -33.14 8.44
N VAL A 682 11.74 -32.63 8.49
CA VAL A 682 12.11 -31.49 9.32
C VAL A 682 11.35 -30.23 8.93
N ALA A 683 10.55 -29.72 9.87
CA ALA A 683 9.75 -28.53 9.65
C ALA A 683 9.58 -27.70 10.92
N MET A 684 9.73 -26.39 10.80
CA MET A 684 9.41 -25.44 11.85
C MET A 684 8.30 -24.49 11.36
N VAL A 685 7.28 -24.26 12.19
CA VAL A 685 6.20 -23.31 11.91
C VAL A 685 6.08 -22.35 13.09
N VAL A 686 6.25 -21.06 12.82
CA VAL A 686 6.14 -20.00 13.83
C VAL A 686 4.80 -19.28 13.69
N MET A 687 4.07 -19.11 14.79
CA MET A 687 2.92 -18.20 14.79
C MET A 687 3.42 -16.77 14.80
N GLY A 688 3.18 -16.07 13.70
CA GLY A 688 3.31 -14.62 13.60
C GLY A 688 2.00 -13.93 13.97
N SER A 689 1.82 -12.71 13.47
CA SER A 689 0.55 -11.99 13.48
C SER A 689 0.54 -10.94 12.37
N THR A 690 -0.65 -10.58 11.89
CA THR A 690 -0.84 -9.36 11.08
C THR A 690 -0.30 -8.10 11.77
N CYS A 691 -0.27 -8.04 13.11
CA CYS A 691 0.36 -6.95 13.86
C CYS A 691 1.88 -6.84 13.62
N GLY A 692 2.55 -7.91 13.19
CA GLY A 692 3.98 -7.88 12.80
C GLY A 692 4.24 -7.25 11.43
N GLU A 693 3.19 -7.13 10.60
CA GLU A 693 3.22 -6.59 9.23
C GLU A 693 2.67 -5.16 9.17
N PHE A 694 1.58 -4.87 9.89
CA PHE A 694 0.88 -3.57 9.86
C PHE A 694 1.05 -2.73 11.15
N GLY A 695 1.62 -3.30 12.21
CA GLY A 695 1.56 -2.75 13.56
C GLY A 695 0.20 -2.99 14.24
N GLU A 696 0.07 -2.56 15.49
CA GLU A 696 -1.21 -2.44 16.19
C GLU A 696 -1.14 -1.29 17.21
N LYS A 697 -2.26 -0.57 17.40
CA LYS A 697 -2.36 0.53 18.36
C LYS A 697 -2.25 -0.01 19.80
N GLY A 698 -1.44 0.65 20.63
CA GLY A 698 -1.28 0.29 22.04
C GLY A 698 -0.50 -1.00 22.32
N HIS A 699 -0.03 -1.71 21.29
CA HIS A 699 0.61 -3.04 21.37
C HIS A 699 1.91 -3.12 20.56
N ILE A 700 2.73 -2.06 20.64
CA ILE A 700 4.02 -1.98 19.94
C ILE A 700 5.01 -3.06 20.39
N ASP A 701 4.95 -3.48 21.65
CA ASP A 701 5.71 -4.61 22.21
C ASP A 701 5.39 -5.92 21.48
N TYR A 702 4.10 -6.20 21.26
CA TYR A 702 3.65 -7.38 20.53
C TYR A 702 3.99 -7.29 19.04
N ALA A 703 3.76 -6.13 18.41
CA ALA A 703 4.08 -5.89 17.01
C ALA A 703 5.58 -6.06 16.71
N CYS A 704 6.46 -5.49 17.55
CA CYS A 704 7.91 -5.67 17.43
C CYS A 704 8.32 -7.14 17.62
N GLY A 705 7.71 -7.87 18.56
CA GLY A 705 7.92 -9.31 18.75
C GLY A 705 7.55 -10.11 17.50
N SER A 706 6.33 -9.96 16.98
CA SER A 706 5.84 -10.63 15.78
C SER A 706 6.67 -10.31 14.54
N SER A 707 7.02 -9.04 14.34
CA SER A 707 7.86 -8.58 13.21
C SER A 707 9.27 -9.19 13.29
N GLY A 708 9.87 -9.26 14.48
CA GLY A 708 11.16 -9.93 14.73
C GLY A 708 11.14 -11.43 14.43
N LEU A 709 10.00 -12.10 14.62
CA LEU A 709 9.80 -13.50 14.21
C LEU A 709 9.64 -13.65 12.69
N GLN A 710 8.70 -12.92 12.09
CA GLN A 710 8.32 -13.02 10.68
C GLN A 710 9.44 -12.59 9.74
N HIS A 711 10.03 -11.41 9.98
CA HIS A 711 10.98 -10.78 9.06
C HIS A 711 12.45 -10.94 9.50
N GLY A 712 12.68 -11.24 10.78
CA GLY A 712 14.00 -11.60 11.31
C GLY A 712 14.22 -13.11 11.28
N LEU A 713 13.67 -13.82 12.28
CA LEU A 713 13.98 -15.23 12.54
C LEU A 713 13.67 -16.15 11.35
N VAL A 714 12.46 -16.11 10.81
CA VAL A 714 12.04 -17.01 9.71
C VAL A 714 12.83 -16.73 8.42
N CYS A 715 13.09 -15.46 8.12
CA CYS A 715 13.87 -15.06 6.94
C CYS A 715 15.34 -15.49 7.00
N THR A 716 15.95 -15.49 8.19
CA THR A 716 17.36 -15.88 8.37
C THR A 716 17.52 -17.39 8.56
N LEU A 717 16.74 -18.01 9.46
CA LEU A 717 16.95 -19.40 9.88
C LEU A 717 16.70 -20.41 8.76
N LYS A 718 15.95 -20.02 7.70
CA LYS A 718 15.78 -20.83 6.48
C LYS A 718 17.12 -21.15 5.77
N HIS A 719 18.15 -20.33 5.94
CA HIS A 719 19.49 -20.57 5.39
C HIS A 719 20.39 -21.41 6.31
N GLU A 720 20.01 -21.60 7.57
CA GLU A 720 20.75 -22.42 8.55
C GLU A 720 20.15 -23.82 8.69
N ILE A 721 18.82 -23.94 8.73
CA ILE A 721 18.12 -25.23 8.88
C ILE A 721 18.51 -26.22 7.78
N VAL A 722 18.74 -25.74 6.54
CA VAL A 722 19.20 -26.54 5.40
C VAL A 722 20.62 -27.09 5.54
N LYS A 723 21.43 -26.53 6.45
CA LYS A 723 22.78 -27.05 6.79
C LYS A 723 22.73 -28.29 7.70
N ILE A 724 21.59 -28.50 8.38
CA ILE A 724 21.36 -29.63 9.31
C ILE A 724 20.44 -30.66 8.64
N ALA A 725 19.34 -30.21 8.03
CA ALA A 725 18.39 -31.03 7.30
C ALA A 725 18.18 -30.44 5.89
N PRO A 726 18.74 -31.01 4.81
CA PRO A 726 18.73 -30.39 3.47
C PRO A 726 17.34 -30.09 2.86
N GLN A 727 16.29 -30.79 3.32
CA GLN A 727 14.89 -30.53 2.95
C GLN A 727 14.10 -29.81 4.07
N GLY A 728 14.79 -29.38 5.12
CA GLY A 728 14.26 -28.72 6.29
C GLY A 728 13.67 -27.36 5.96
N ARG A 729 12.47 -27.07 6.47
CA ARG A 729 11.73 -25.84 6.16
C ARG A 729 11.39 -25.06 7.42
N ILE A 730 11.46 -23.74 7.36
CA ILE A 730 10.84 -22.85 8.35
C ILE A 730 9.87 -21.88 7.66
N ASN A 731 8.70 -21.69 8.25
CA ASN A 731 7.67 -20.76 7.75
C ASN A 731 6.98 -20.03 8.92
N ALA A 732 6.42 -18.86 8.65
CA ALA A 732 5.48 -18.19 9.54
C ALA A 732 4.03 -18.50 9.13
N VAL A 733 3.10 -18.44 10.08
CA VAL A 733 1.67 -18.28 9.82
C VAL A 733 1.22 -17.04 10.58
N SER A 734 0.78 -16.00 9.87
CA SER A 734 0.35 -14.71 10.43
C SER A 734 -1.19 -14.63 10.51
N PRO A 735 -1.85 -15.11 11.59
CA PRO A 735 -3.27 -14.88 11.79
C PRO A 735 -3.59 -13.39 11.99
N GLY A 736 -4.80 -13.00 11.58
CA GLY A 736 -5.48 -11.82 12.11
C GLY A 736 -6.31 -12.19 13.34
N TRP A 737 -7.45 -11.52 13.53
CA TRP A 737 -8.39 -11.86 14.60
C TRP A 737 -8.95 -13.28 14.46
N VAL A 738 -8.63 -14.16 15.42
CA VAL A 738 -9.15 -15.54 15.52
C VAL A 738 -9.96 -15.66 16.81
N ASN A 739 -11.17 -16.24 16.71
CA ASN A 739 -12.01 -16.51 17.88
C ASN A 739 -11.27 -17.47 18.84
N THR A 740 -10.81 -16.90 19.95
CA THR A 740 -10.02 -17.56 20.98
C THR A 740 -10.25 -16.85 22.33
N PRO A 741 -9.98 -17.52 23.47
CA PRO A 741 -10.01 -16.86 24.78
C PRO A 741 -9.05 -15.67 24.92
N MET A 742 -7.98 -15.61 24.11
CA MET A 742 -7.03 -14.49 24.08
C MET A 742 -7.63 -13.25 23.43
N ALA A 743 -8.42 -13.42 22.35
CA ALA A 743 -9.12 -12.34 21.67
C ALA A 743 -10.39 -11.86 22.39
N GLY A 744 -10.80 -12.53 23.47
CA GLY A 744 -11.89 -12.07 24.35
C GLY A 744 -13.32 -12.21 23.82
N PHE A 745 -13.52 -12.81 22.65
CA PHE A 745 -14.84 -13.02 22.05
C PHE A 745 -15.59 -14.22 22.67
N PHE A 746 -16.48 -13.95 23.63
CA PHE A 746 -17.50 -14.88 24.15
C PHE A 746 -18.79 -14.12 24.49
#